data_AF-A0A927FP63-F1
#
_entry.id   AF-A0A927FP63-F1
#
_cell.length_a   1.000
_cell.length_b   1.000
_cell.length_c   1.000
_cell.angle_alpha   90.00
_cell.angle_beta   90.00
_cell.angle_gamma   90.00
#
_symmetry.space_group_name_H-M   'P 1'
#
loop_
_entity.id
_entity.type
_entity.pdbx_description
1 polymer ?
#
loop_
_entity_poly.entity_id
_entity_poly.type
_entity_poly.pdbx_seq_one_letter_code
_entity_poly.pdbx_strand_id
1 'polypeptide(L)'
;MHTPAGSPGTRPLRAAAAAVAAAALVGTALVAITSGASPAHAAAPLSLSPVGIPGRGATVPFVEQEAEDAATNGTIIGPNRLYGTLPSEASGRRAVTLDAVGEYVEFTLTKPANSVDFRYSLPDNAAGTGRDATAAVLVNGTKVKDLPVTSRYGWYYGGYPFNNNPGDTNPHHFYDEARMMFGSTLAAGTKVRFQVSSTAQSPTFTVDLADFEQVAAAIGQPSGSLNVVTDFGADPTGAADATQAIQNAINAGSSQGKAVYVPQGRFKVTSHLIVDKVTLTGAGQWYSELTGAGVGIYGKYVNQGGPSTNVTVSNLAVLGEVKERNDNDQVNAFGGAMSSSTIDSVWMQHTKVGAWMDGPMDKLTIKNSRILDQTADGINFHQGVTNSVATNNFIRNTGDDGIAEWAESPERNNSFTFNTVILPILANNIAIYGGTDITVSDNVVADTISNGGGIHIANRYPGVQGAAAIGGTITVARDTFIRAGNSDYNWQFGVGALWFSALNEPMNATINVTDANILDSSYAAIMFIEGSTKTVNFKNVLIDGAGTFAIQAQAAFVANFENVVAKNIGYSNPLYSCQGSVNTGINLVGSGNFGFYADPSYCGPWPTPVYPGGITNPTGSPTTTPTTPPATPTPTPTPTVTPTQPACTVGTGDLARGKSATATSTTQSYGAGNVVDGNANTYWESANNAFPQSVTVDLCATASVQRVELALPSSWGQRNQTLTLQGSTDGSSWSTLAASKSYSFDPASSNRVVIPVSGNARYVRATVTANTGWPAGQLSSLEVYGTGSTATPTPTPTPTTTPTTTPTTPATVNLAAGKQVSGANADVYVASNVVDGNANTYWESPNNAFPQTLTVDLGAAQTVGRIVLKLPPAAAWATRTQTLSVLGSTDNATWSTLKASAGYTFNPSSGNTVTIAVTPSSKRYVRLTFTGNTGWPAGQLSEYEVYSG
;
A
#
# COMPACT_ATOMS: atom_id res chain seq x y z
N MET A 1 -63.54 -8.57 14.86
CA MET A 1 -63.72 -9.22 16.18
C MET A 1 -62.34 -9.54 16.74
N HIS A 2 -61.96 -9.30 17.99
CA HIS A 2 -62.37 -8.36 19.04
C HIS A 2 -61.22 -8.38 20.09
N THR A 3 -60.96 -7.23 20.69
CA THR A 3 -60.11 -6.89 21.87
C THR A 3 -60.62 -7.56 23.18
N PRO A 4 -59.94 -7.56 24.37
CA PRO A 4 -59.53 -6.41 25.25
C PRO A 4 -58.14 -6.57 25.94
N ALA A 5 -57.39 -5.59 26.50
CA ALA A 5 -57.60 -4.41 27.36
C ALA A 5 -57.62 -4.67 28.89
N GLY A 6 -56.82 -3.91 29.67
CA GLY A 6 -57.13 -3.52 31.06
C GLY A 6 -56.06 -3.73 32.15
N SER A 7 -55.56 -2.62 32.73
CA SER A 7 -54.75 -2.51 33.96
C SER A 7 -55.62 -2.68 35.24
N PRO A 8 -55.07 -2.80 36.48
CA PRO A 8 -54.81 -1.60 37.30
C PRO A 8 -53.60 -1.70 38.27
N GLY A 9 -53.17 -0.56 38.83
CA GLY A 9 -52.04 -0.45 39.77
C GLY A 9 -52.42 -0.25 41.24
N THR A 10 -51.41 -0.17 42.12
CA THR A 10 -51.17 0.88 43.15
C THR A 10 -49.98 0.52 44.08
N ARG A 11 -49.22 1.56 44.45
CA ARG A 11 -48.09 1.73 45.41
C ARG A 11 -48.47 1.34 46.87
N PRO A 12 -47.57 1.27 47.91
CA PRO A 12 -46.42 2.16 48.18
C PRO A 12 -45.16 1.53 48.87
N LEU A 13 -43.94 2.04 48.61
CA LEU A 13 -43.10 3.07 49.27
C LEU A 13 -42.29 2.65 50.53
N ARG A 14 -40.95 2.79 50.38
CA ARG A 14 -39.95 3.45 51.26
C ARG A 14 -39.59 2.74 52.59
N ALA A 15 -38.37 2.79 53.11
CA ALA A 15 -37.23 3.74 53.04
C ALA A 15 -35.91 2.96 53.27
N ALA A 16 -34.78 3.23 52.59
CA ALA A 16 -33.71 4.20 52.93
C ALA A 16 -33.29 4.15 54.42
N ALA A 17 -32.02 4.11 54.84
CA ALA A 17 -30.72 4.15 54.19
C ALA A 17 -29.61 3.77 55.22
N ALA A 18 -28.42 3.46 54.69
CA ALA A 18 -27.08 3.67 55.27
C ALA A 18 -26.64 2.88 56.53
N ALA A 19 -25.56 2.09 56.41
CA ALA A 19 -24.18 2.52 56.72
C ALA A 19 -23.24 1.32 56.98
N VAL A 20 -22.14 1.28 56.22
CA VAL A 20 -20.75 0.91 56.56
C VAL A 20 -20.51 -0.12 57.68
N ALA A 21 -19.86 -1.24 57.35
CA ALA A 21 -18.96 -1.94 58.28
C ALA A 21 -17.85 -2.70 57.56
N ALA A 22 -16.62 -2.52 58.06
CA ALA A 22 -15.36 -3.09 57.60
C ALA A 22 -15.24 -4.59 57.94
N ALA A 23 -14.44 -5.27 57.11
CA ALA A 23 -14.15 -6.69 57.18
C ALA A 23 -13.13 -7.04 58.28
N ALA A 24 -13.32 -8.21 58.89
CA ALA A 24 -12.31 -8.94 59.65
C ALA A 24 -12.06 -10.29 58.98
N LEU A 25 -10.77 -10.59 58.73
CA LEU A 25 -10.26 -11.86 58.21
C LEU A 25 -10.35 -12.98 59.25
N VAL A 26 -10.63 -14.21 58.80
CA VAL A 26 -10.11 -15.45 59.38
C VAL A 26 -9.57 -16.31 58.24
N GLY A 27 -8.29 -16.67 58.33
CA GLY A 27 -7.63 -17.56 57.38
C GLY A 27 -7.62 -19.02 57.85
N THR A 28 -7.51 -19.92 56.88
CA THR A 28 -6.96 -21.27 57.06
C THR A 28 -6.22 -21.67 55.78
N ALA A 29 -4.98 -22.10 55.97
CA ALA A 29 -4.01 -22.46 54.94
C ALA A 29 -4.29 -23.84 54.32
N LEU A 30 -4.00 -23.98 53.02
CA LEU A 30 -3.78 -25.26 52.36
C LEU A 30 -2.45 -25.24 51.60
N VAL A 31 -1.74 -26.36 51.70
CA VAL A 31 -0.36 -26.63 51.31
C VAL A 31 -0.14 -26.51 49.80
N ALA A 32 0.90 -25.76 49.39
CA ALA A 32 1.31 -25.59 48.01
C ALA A 32 2.17 -26.76 47.53
N ILE A 33 1.72 -27.45 46.48
CA ILE A 33 2.54 -28.32 45.64
C ILE A 33 3.14 -27.44 44.55
N THR A 34 4.45 -27.24 44.56
CA THR A 34 5.17 -26.44 43.56
C THR A 34 5.38 -27.25 42.29
N SER A 35 4.39 -27.24 41.38
CA SER A 35 4.63 -27.46 39.95
C SER A 35 4.90 -26.09 39.32
N GLY A 36 6.06 -25.93 38.68
CA GLY A 36 6.45 -24.70 38.00
C GLY A 36 5.51 -24.35 36.85
N ALA A 37 4.46 -23.59 37.16
CA ALA A 37 3.74 -22.80 36.19
C ALA A 37 4.44 -21.44 36.11
N SER A 38 4.95 -21.08 34.93
CA SER A 38 5.36 -19.72 34.64
C SER A 38 4.20 -18.77 35.01
N PRO A 39 4.46 -17.61 35.63
CA PRO A 39 3.40 -16.71 36.02
C PRO A 39 2.63 -16.29 34.77
N ALA A 40 1.31 -16.56 34.78
CA ALA A 40 0.39 -15.97 33.83
C ALA A 40 0.55 -14.45 33.94
N HIS A 41 1.01 -13.84 32.86
CA HIS A 41 1.10 -12.39 32.77
C HIS A 41 -0.31 -11.84 33.02
N ALA A 42 -0.45 -10.93 34.00
CA ALA A 42 -1.68 -10.20 34.21
C ALA A 42 -2.06 -9.51 32.89
N ALA A 43 -3.28 -9.75 32.41
CA ALA A 43 -3.79 -9.20 31.16
C ALA A 43 -3.57 -7.68 31.16
N ALA A 44 -2.83 -7.19 30.17
CA ALA A 44 -2.83 -5.77 29.83
C ALA A 44 -4.29 -5.31 29.62
N PRO A 45 -4.64 -4.03 29.86
CA PRO A 45 -5.97 -3.54 29.53
C PRO A 45 -6.26 -3.86 28.05
N LEU A 46 -7.37 -4.57 27.81
CA LEU A 46 -7.83 -4.96 26.47
C LEU A 46 -7.79 -3.73 25.55
N SER A 47 -7.20 -3.88 24.37
CA SER A 47 -7.23 -2.84 23.34
C SER A 47 -8.70 -2.55 22.97
N LEU A 48 -9.03 -1.30 22.64
CA LEU A 48 -10.38 -0.97 22.17
C LEU A 48 -10.64 -1.70 20.84
N SER A 49 -11.54 -2.69 20.83
CA SER A 49 -11.94 -3.36 19.59
C SER A 49 -12.79 -2.43 18.72
N PRO A 50 -12.54 -2.39 17.40
CA PRO A 50 -13.35 -1.63 16.46
C PRO A 50 -14.68 -2.32 16.07
N VAL A 51 -14.94 -3.53 16.58
CA VAL A 51 -16.12 -4.33 16.26
C VAL A 51 -17.07 -4.42 17.46
N GLY A 52 -18.38 -4.45 17.19
CA GLY A 52 -19.40 -4.66 18.23
C GLY A 52 -19.69 -3.44 19.09
N ILE A 53 -19.36 -2.23 18.61
CA ILE A 53 -19.70 -0.98 19.30
C ILE A 53 -21.23 -0.78 19.28
N PRO A 54 -21.91 -0.65 20.43
CA PRO A 54 -23.37 -0.57 20.45
C PRO A 54 -23.93 0.56 19.60
N GLY A 55 -24.73 0.19 18.58
CA GLY A 55 -25.42 1.13 17.69
C GLY A 55 -24.51 1.85 16.68
N ARG A 56 -23.25 1.45 16.54
CA ARG A 56 -22.28 2.04 15.60
C ARG A 56 -21.48 0.95 14.90
N GLY A 57 -20.98 1.26 13.71
CA GLY A 57 -20.23 0.34 12.88
C GLY A 57 -21.13 -0.70 12.24
N ALA A 58 -20.50 -1.58 11.46
CA ALA A 58 -21.19 -2.69 10.81
C ALA A 58 -21.64 -3.71 11.85
N THR A 59 -22.89 -4.15 11.72
CA THR A 59 -23.38 -5.36 12.35
C THR A 59 -22.85 -6.55 11.59
N VAL A 60 -21.81 -7.18 12.15
CA VAL A 60 -21.14 -8.35 11.55
C VAL A 60 -21.65 -9.66 12.16
N PRO A 61 -21.67 -10.77 11.39
CA PRO A 61 -22.12 -12.08 11.86
C PRO A 61 -21.04 -12.87 12.62
N PHE A 62 -19.83 -12.34 12.73
CA PHE A 62 -18.69 -12.99 13.37
C PHE A 62 -18.37 -12.39 14.74
N VAL A 63 -17.54 -13.10 15.51
CA VAL A 63 -16.86 -12.61 16.70
C VAL A 63 -15.37 -12.53 16.41
N GLU A 64 -14.84 -11.31 16.41
CA GLU A 64 -13.41 -11.02 16.31
C GLU A 64 -12.71 -11.34 17.64
N GLN A 65 -11.51 -11.92 17.56
CA GLN A 65 -10.62 -12.14 18.69
C GLN A 65 -9.19 -11.76 18.30
N GLU A 66 -8.59 -10.83 19.03
CA GLU A 66 -7.20 -10.40 18.85
C GLU A 66 -6.23 -11.51 19.31
N ALA A 67 -5.16 -11.74 18.54
CA ALA A 67 -4.21 -12.82 18.81
C ALA A 67 -3.39 -12.57 20.08
N GLU A 68 -3.05 -11.32 20.38
CA GLU A 68 -2.27 -10.93 21.55
C GLU A 68 -3.04 -11.10 22.88
N ASP A 69 -4.35 -11.29 22.81
CA ASP A 69 -5.22 -11.59 23.96
C ASP A 69 -5.53 -13.10 24.08
N ALA A 70 -5.13 -13.91 23.09
CA ALA A 70 -5.31 -15.34 23.07
C ALA A 70 -4.12 -16.10 23.72
N ALA A 71 -4.30 -17.39 24.00
CA ALA A 71 -3.22 -18.19 24.57
C ALA A 71 -2.15 -18.46 23.50
N THR A 72 -0.91 -18.07 23.76
CA THR A 72 0.20 -18.28 22.83
C THR A 72 1.48 -18.68 23.56
N ASN A 73 2.36 -19.40 22.85
CA ASN A 73 3.75 -19.62 23.20
C ASN A 73 4.74 -18.97 22.23
N GLY A 74 4.26 -18.15 21.28
CA GLY A 74 5.07 -17.30 20.43
C GLY A 74 5.32 -15.93 21.06
N THR A 75 5.78 -14.97 20.25
CA THR A 75 6.17 -13.64 20.70
C THR A 75 5.10 -12.59 20.39
N ILE A 76 4.54 -11.96 21.42
CA ILE A 76 3.67 -10.79 21.24
C ILE A 76 4.52 -9.59 20.80
N ILE A 77 4.11 -8.93 19.72
CA ILE A 77 4.72 -7.70 19.20
C ILE A 77 3.80 -6.48 19.41
N GLY A 78 4.39 -5.29 19.42
CA GLY A 78 3.66 -4.03 19.65
C GLY A 78 3.28 -3.75 21.12
N PRO A 79 2.52 -2.69 21.40
CA PRO A 79 1.92 -1.76 20.43
C PRO A 79 2.95 -0.83 19.78
N ASN A 80 2.81 -0.53 18.49
CA ASN A 80 3.62 0.47 17.79
C ASN A 80 2.82 1.09 16.64
N ARG A 81 2.87 2.41 16.47
CA ARG A 81 2.13 3.13 15.41
C ARG A 81 3.01 3.66 14.28
N LEU A 82 4.32 3.38 14.34
CA LEU A 82 5.27 3.83 13.33
C LEU A 82 5.01 3.12 11.99
N TYR A 83 4.63 3.90 10.97
CA TYR A 83 4.47 3.44 9.60
C TYR A 83 5.67 2.60 9.12
N GLY A 84 5.39 1.55 8.36
CA GLY A 84 6.39 0.62 7.85
C GLY A 84 6.90 -0.38 8.89
N THR A 85 6.19 -0.53 10.02
CA THR A 85 6.46 -1.60 10.98
C THR A 85 5.29 -2.59 11.03
N LEU A 86 5.60 -3.87 11.12
CA LEU A 86 4.61 -4.95 11.22
C LEU A 86 3.54 -4.73 12.31
N PRO A 87 3.88 -4.32 13.55
CA PRO A 87 2.85 -4.00 14.56
C PRO A 87 1.99 -2.78 14.21
N SER A 88 2.47 -1.83 13.39
CA SER A 88 1.65 -0.66 13.03
C SER A 88 0.42 -1.02 12.22
N GLU A 89 0.51 -2.05 11.38
CA GLU A 89 -0.60 -2.52 10.54
C GLU A 89 -1.38 -3.68 11.15
N ALA A 90 -1.12 -4.02 12.40
CA ALA A 90 -1.91 -4.97 13.18
C ALA A 90 -3.13 -4.28 13.80
N SER A 91 -4.26 -4.98 13.92
CA SER A 91 -5.39 -4.49 14.72
C SER A 91 -4.93 -4.26 16.15
N GLY A 92 -5.41 -3.20 16.80
CA GLY A 92 -4.94 -2.86 18.15
C GLY A 92 -3.44 -2.48 18.22
N ARG A 93 -2.74 -2.48 17.08
CA ARG A 93 -1.30 -2.25 16.91
C ARG A 93 -0.40 -3.36 17.47
N ARG A 94 -0.96 -4.54 17.73
CA ARG A 94 -0.28 -5.68 18.37
C ARG A 94 -0.65 -6.96 17.62
N ALA A 95 0.23 -7.94 17.67
CA ALA A 95 0.03 -9.23 17.04
C ALA A 95 0.92 -10.27 17.72
N VAL A 96 0.90 -11.51 17.25
CA VAL A 96 1.77 -12.60 17.72
C VAL A 96 2.60 -13.17 16.58
N THR A 97 3.92 -13.07 16.67
CA THR A 97 4.85 -13.72 15.75
C THR A 97 5.23 -15.12 16.24
N LEU A 98 5.13 -16.10 15.34
CA LEU A 98 5.48 -17.50 15.51
C LEU A 98 6.65 -17.81 14.56
N ASP A 99 7.80 -18.25 15.08
CA ASP A 99 9.03 -18.49 14.33
C ASP A 99 9.61 -19.91 14.51
N ALA A 100 8.95 -20.76 15.29
CA ALA A 100 9.35 -22.14 15.51
C ALA A 100 8.21 -23.16 15.33
N VAL A 101 8.58 -24.38 14.93
CA VAL A 101 7.63 -25.51 14.82
C VAL A 101 7.00 -25.79 16.18
N GLY A 102 5.68 -25.87 16.22
CA GLY A 102 4.89 -26.08 17.44
C GLY A 102 4.48 -24.80 18.15
N GLU A 103 4.95 -23.63 17.72
CA GLU A 103 4.41 -22.36 18.18
C GLU A 103 3.02 -22.09 17.64
N TYR A 104 2.19 -21.44 18.44
CA TYR A 104 0.78 -21.27 18.15
C TYR A 104 0.15 -20.02 18.74
N VAL A 105 -1.01 -19.66 18.20
CA VAL A 105 -2.06 -18.87 18.87
C VAL A 105 -3.31 -19.74 19.02
N GLU A 106 -3.85 -19.84 20.23
CA GLU A 106 -5.01 -20.66 20.60
C GLU A 106 -6.15 -19.79 21.12
N PHE A 107 -7.16 -19.63 20.27
CA PHE A 107 -8.39 -18.91 20.54
C PHE A 107 -9.39 -19.82 21.26
N THR A 108 -10.19 -19.22 22.14
CA THR A 108 -11.30 -19.93 22.79
C THR A 108 -12.60 -19.33 22.29
N LEU A 109 -13.44 -20.14 21.64
CA LEU A 109 -14.71 -19.66 21.08
C LEU A 109 -15.62 -19.12 22.18
N THR A 110 -16.09 -17.88 22.03
CA THR A 110 -17.06 -17.28 22.96
C THR A 110 -18.51 -17.47 22.52
N LYS A 111 -18.71 -17.85 21.25
CA LYS A 111 -19.98 -18.25 20.64
C LYS A 111 -19.76 -19.46 19.72
N PRO A 112 -20.80 -20.23 19.36
CA PRO A 112 -20.66 -21.26 18.35
C PRO A 112 -20.16 -20.69 17.02
N ALA A 113 -19.32 -21.45 16.31
CA ALA A 113 -18.79 -21.07 15.00
C ALA A 113 -18.56 -22.32 14.14
N ASN A 114 -18.76 -22.21 12.84
CA ASN A 114 -18.47 -23.27 11.85
C ASN A 114 -17.48 -22.81 10.78
N SER A 115 -17.00 -21.57 10.86
CA SER A 115 -15.91 -21.04 10.07
C SER A 115 -15.01 -20.12 10.90
N VAL A 116 -13.85 -19.82 10.32
CA VAL A 116 -12.90 -18.83 10.81
C VAL A 116 -12.27 -18.10 9.63
N ASP A 117 -12.01 -16.82 9.80
CA ASP A 117 -11.07 -16.06 8.98
C ASP A 117 -9.89 -15.59 9.84
N PHE A 118 -8.66 -15.87 9.42
CA PHE A 118 -7.46 -15.45 10.14
C PHE A 118 -6.82 -14.30 9.41
N ARG A 119 -6.53 -13.19 10.11
CA ARG A 119 -5.63 -12.15 9.61
C ARG A 119 -4.22 -12.46 10.04
N TYR A 120 -3.30 -12.51 9.08
CA TYR A 120 -1.94 -12.97 9.27
C TYR A 120 -0.96 -12.24 8.36
N SER A 121 0.33 -12.40 8.62
CA SER A 121 1.41 -11.95 7.74
C SER A 121 2.50 -13.02 7.66
N LEU A 122 3.02 -13.23 6.45
CA LEU A 122 4.27 -13.96 6.20
C LEU A 122 5.26 -12.97 5.59
N PRO A 123 6.57 -13.07 5.86
CA PRO A 123 7.55 -12.23 5.18
C PRO A 123 7.60 -12.55 3.69
N ASP A 124 7.82 -11.50 2.90
CA ASP A 124 7.96 -11.61 1.46
C ASP A 124 9.20 -12.43 1.03
N ASN A 125 9.26 -12.75 -0.26
CA ASN A 125 10.45 -13.28 -0.89
C ASN A 125 11.31 -12.16 -1.50
N ALA A 126 12.59 -12.46 -1.78
CA ALA A 126 13.52 -11.46 -2.30
C ALA A 126 13.17 -10.93 -3.71
N ALA A 127 12.22 -11.57 -4.40
CA ALA A 127 11.77 -11.19 -5.73
C ALA A 127 10.43 -10.43 -5.71
N GLY A 128 9.83 -10.18 -4.55
CA GLY A 128 8.55 -9.46 -4.47
C GLY A 128 7.33 -10.24 -4.92
N THR A 129 7.46 -11.55 -5.09
CA THR A 129 6.38 -12.40 -5.64
C THR A 129 5.60 -13.17 -4.57
N GLY A 130 5.91 -12.92 -3.30
CA GLY A 130 5.30 -13.59 -2.15
C GLY A 130 5.71 -15.05 -1.95
N ARG A 131 5.35 -15.61 -0.81
CA ARG A 131 5.57 -17.03 -0.46
C ARG A 131 4.25 -17.70 -0.19
N ASP A 132 4.17 -19.00 -0.49
CA ASP A 132 3.10 -19.85 0.01
C ASP A 132 3.62 -20.69 1.17
N ALA A 133 2.81 -20.82 2.21
CA ALA A 133 3.04 -21.70 3.34
C ALA A 133 1.73 -22.37 3.79
N THR A 134 1.83 -23.21 4.80
CA THR A 134 0.68 -23.83 5.44
C THR A 134 0.77 -23.69 6.95
N ALA A 135 -0.36 -23.37 7.58
CA ALA A 135 -0.51 -23.38 9.04
C ALA A 135 -1.46 -24.51 9.44
N ALA A 136 -1.10 -25.29 10.45
CA ALA A 136 -2.03 -26.29 10.98
C ALA A 136 -3.10 -25.58 11.80
N VAL A 137 -4.36 -25.88 11.49
CA VAL A 137 -5.51 -25.51 12.29
C VAL A 137 -5.92 -26.73 13.11
N LEU A 138 -5.93 -26.57 14.44
CA LEU A 138 -6.33 -27.63 15.37
C LEU A 138 -7.59 -27.21 16.13
N VAL A 139 -8.47 -28.18 16.38
CA VAL A 139 -9.65 -28.04 17.22
C VAL A 139 -9.50 -28.96 18.42
N ASN A 140 -9.50 -28.40 19.62
CA ASN A 140 -9.25 -29.13 20.88
C ASN A 140 -7.99 -30.02 20.81
N GLY A 141 -6.91 -29.49 20.23
CA GLY A 141 -5.63 -30.19 20.06
C GLY A 141 -5.59 -31.24 18.94
N THR A 142 -6.67 -31.46 18.20
CA THR A 142 -6.71 -32.35 17.04
C THR A 142 -6.62 -31.55 15.75
N LYS A 143 -5.65 -31.85 14.88
CA LYS A 143 -5.51 -31.18 13.58
C LYS A 143 -6.73 -31.45 12.69
N VAL A 144 -7.35 -30.38 12.17
CA VAL A 144 -8.50 -30.46 11.27
C VAL A 144 -8.17 -30.05 9.83
N LYS A 145 -7.21 -29.15 9.63
CA LYS A 145 -6.80 -28.70 8.29
C LYS A 145 -5.37 -28.14 8.32
N ASP A 146 -4.65 -28.30 7.22
CA ASP A 146 -3.50 -27.44 6.91
C ASP A 146 -4.03 -26.28 6.04
N LEU A 147 -4.15 -25.10 6.63
CA LEU A 147 -4.67 -23.89 5.98
C LEU A 147 -3.59 -23.29 5.09
N PRO A 148 -3.82 -23.16 3.77
CA PRO A 148 -2.92 -22.40 2.90
C PRO A 148 -2.91 -20.93 3.31
N VAL A 149 -1.71 -20.36 3.42
CA VAL A 149 -1.44 -18.96 3.73
C VAL A 149 -0.38 -18.45 2.77
N THR A 150 -0.43 -17.18 2.40
CA THR A 150 0.46 -16.60 1.39
C THR A 150 0.83 -15.14 1.71
N SER A 151 1.93 -14.65 1.16
CA SER A 151 2.26 -13.21 1.16
C SER A 151 2.12 -12.58 -0.22
N ARG A 152 1.47 -13.25 -1.17
CA ARG A 152 1.33 -12.79 -2.58
C ARG A 152 0.54 -11.49 -2.74
N TYR A 153 -0.37 -11.22 -1.82
CA TYR A 153 -1.30 -10.08 -1.88
C TYR A 153 -0.98 -9.01 -0.83
N GLY A 154 0.05 -9.24 -0.03
CA GLY A 154 0.64 -8.25 0.87
C GLY A 154 2.04 -7.86 0.43
N TRP A 155 2.70 -7.03 1.24
CA TRP A 155 4.04 -6.47 1.02
C TRP A 155 4.15 -5.59 -0.22
N TYR A 156 3.91 -4.31 0.01
CA TYR A 156 4.24 -3.25 -0.93
C TYR A 156 5.41 -2.40 -0.45
N TYR A 157 6.04 -1.71 -1.38
CA TYR A 157 7.26 -0.93 -1.16
C TYR A 157 7.22 0.38 -1.95
N GLY A 158 8.08 1.30 -1.55
CA GLY A 158 8.29 2.59 -2.20
C GLY A 158 7.26 3.65 -1.80
N GLY A 159 7.24 4.73 -2.59
CA GLY A 159 6.21 5.76 -2.53
C GLY A 159 5.07 5.45 -3.51
N TYR A 160 3.97 6.20 -3.41
CA TYR A 160 2.83 6.07 -4.32
C TYR A 160 3.19 6.39 -5.79
N PRO A 161 2.69 5.65 -6.79
CA PRO A 161 1.89 4.42 -6.65
C PRO A 161 2.74 3.24 -6.17
N PHE A 162 2.15 2.44 -5.28
CA PHE A 162 2.84 1.35 -4.60
C PHE A 162 3.18 0.20 -5.54
N ASN A 163 4.37 -0.37 -5.37
CA ASN A 163 4.85 -1.52 -6.12
C ASN A 163 5.20 -2.68 -5.18
N ASN A 164 5.61 -3.82 -5.73
CA ASN A 164 6.00 -5.01 -4.99
C ASN A 164 7.52 -5.30 -5.06
N ASN A 165 8.38 -4.28 -5.13
CA ASN A 165 9.83 -4.43 -5.22
C ASN A 165 10.51 -4.30 -3.84
N PRO A 166 11.00 -5.40 -3.23
CA PRO A 166 11.61 -5.37 -1.89
C PRO A 166 12.91 -4.56 -1.80
N GLY A 167 13.49 -4.15 -2.94
CA GLY A 167 14.65 -3.26 -2.98
C GLY A 167 14.32 -1.80 -2.64
N ASP A 168 13.05 -1.41 -2.64
CA ASP A 168 12.60 -0.05 -2.33
C ASP A 168 12.40 0.15 -0.82
N THR A 169 12.27 1.40 -0.37
CA THR A 169 12.06 1.74 1.06
C THR A 169 10.60 1.62 1.49
N ASN A 170 10.31 1.80 2.78
CA ASN A 170 8.95 1.86 3.33
C ASN A 170 8.11 0.61 2.99
N PRO A 171 8.48 -0.59 3.46
CA PRO A 171 7.62 -1.75 3.28
C PRO A 171 6.29 -1.52 4.02
N HIS A 172 5.17 -1.94 3.46
CA HIS A 172 3.83 -1.74 4.02
C HIS A 172 2.83 -2.77 3.45
N HIS A 173 1.57 -2.70 3.86
CA HIS A 173 0.51 -3.64 3.48
C HIS A 173 0.88 -5.10 3.83
N PHE A 174 1.36 -5.32 5.05
CA PHE A 174 2.04 -6.55 5.46
C PHE A 174 1.11 -7.76 5.62
N TYR A 175 -0.15 -7.52 5.94
CA TYR A 175 -1.10 -8.55 6.32
C TYR A 175 -2.03 -8.94 5.17
N ASP A 176 -2.59 -10.13 5.30
CA ASP A 176 -3.57 -10.74 4.42
C ASP A 176 -4.55 -11.59 5.26
N GLU A 177 -5.68 -12.00 4.68
CA GLU A 177 -6.70 -12.80 5.36
C GLU A 177 -6.94 -14.16 4.67
N ALA A 178 -7.03 -15.22 5.48
CA ALA A 178 -7.24 -16.59 5.02
C ALA A 178 -8.37 -17.29 5.78
N ARG A 179 -9.42 -17.64 5.04
CA ARG A 179 -10.67 -18.20 5.58
C ARG A 179 -10.85 -19.69 5.36
N MET A 180 -11.54 -20.35 6.29
CA MET A 180 -11.97 -21.75 6.14
C MET A 180 -13.24 -22.10 6.92
N MET A 181 -13.99 -23.10 6.44
CA MET A 181 -15.03 -23.78 7.20
C MET A 181 -14.49 -25.03 7.92
N PHE A 182 -14.98 -25.30 9.12
CA PHE A 182 -14.65 -26.49 9.92
C PHE A 182 -15.40 -27.76 9.50
N GLY A 183 -16.43 -27.63 8.64
CA GLY A 183 -17.31 -28.74 8.23
C GLY A 183 -18.30 -29.20 9.32
N SER A 184 -18.27 -28.59 10.49
CA SER A 184 -19.23 -28.78 11.59
C SER A 184 -19.31 -27.51 12.43
N THR A 185 -20.39 -27.35 13.20
CA THR A 185 -20.51 -26.24 14.17
C THR A 185 -19.80 -26.61 15.47
N LEU A 186 -18.74 -25.87 15.78
CA LEU A 186 -18.02 -25.92 17.04
C LEU A 186 -18.80 -25.16 18.10
N ALA A 187 -18.84 -25.67 19.33
CA ALA A 187 -19.51 -25.02 20.45
C ALA A 187 -18.64 -23.92 21.08
N ALA A 188 -19.26 -22.98 21.79
CA ALA A 188 -18.52 -22.07 22.67
C ALA A 188 -17.67 -22.87 23.69
N GLY A 189 -16.51 -22.35 24.04
CA GLY A 189 -15.48 -23.02 24.85
C GLY A 189 -14.54 -23.93 24.05
N THR A 190 -14.84 -24.22 22.78
CA THR A 190 -13.94 -24.96 21.91
C THR A 190 -12.65 -24.16 21.68
N LYS A 191 -11.51 -24.85 21.70
CA LYS A 191 -10.20 -24.26 21.42
C LYS A 191 -9.86 -24.42 19.96
N VAL A 192 -9.62 -23.31 19.26
CA VAL A 192 -9.15 -23.30 17.87
C VAL A 192 -7.74 -22.72 17.84
N ARG A 193 -6.80 -23.48 17.28
CA ARG A 193 -5.39 -23.14 17.29
C ARG A 193 -4.85 -22.96 15.87
N PHE A 194 -4.21 -21.83 15.60
CA PHE A 194 -3.32 -21.62 14.47
C PHE A 194 -1.90 -22.00 14.90
N GLN A 195 -1.30 -23.02 14.29
CA GLN A 195 0.00 -23.57 14.72
C GLN A 195 0.97 -23.77 13.56
N VAL A 196 2.22 -23.36 13.77
CA VAL A 196 3.32 -23.59 12.82
C VAL A 196 3.68 -25.07 12.82
N SER A 197 3.47 -25.74 11.68
CA SER A 197 3.88 -27.14 11.49
C SER A 197 5.25 -27.29 10.83
N SER A 198 5.72 -26.25 10.14
CA SER A 198 7.00 -26.23 9.43
C SER A 198 7.44 -24.79 9.20
N THR A 199 8.72 -24.51 9.36
CA THR A 199 9.36 -23.24 9.01
C THR A 199 10.10 -23.29 7.67
N ALA A 200 9.95 -24.40 6.92
CA ALA A 200 10.62 -24.57 5.64
C ALA A 200 10.04 -23.67 4.54
N GLN A 201 8.74 -23.37 4.61
CA GLN A 201 8.01 -22.58 3.60
C GLN A 201 8.03 -21.08 3.92
N SER A 202 7.81 -20.75 5.19
CA SER A 202 7.94 -19.40 5.73
C SER A 202 8.72 -19.46 7.04
N PRO A 203 9.68 -18.56 7.25
CA PRO A 203 10.44 -18.54 8.50
C PRO A 203 9.65 -18.05 9.70
N THR A 204 8.65 -17.20 9.48
CA THR A 204 7.80 -16.65 10.52
C THR A 204 6.36 -16.57 10.02
N PHE A 205 5.44 -16.60 10.97
CA PHE A 205 4.01 -16.42 10.79
C PHE A 205 3.56 -15.43 11.85
N THR A 206 3.06 -14.27 11.45
CA THR A 206 2.49 -13.31 12.41
C THR A 206 0.98 -13.41 12.32
N VAL A 207 0.32 -13.72 13.43
CA VAL A 207 -1.14 -13.78 13.54
C VAL A 207 -1.61 -12.52 14.23
N ASP A 208 -2.50 -11.78 13.58
CA ASP A 208 -3.11 -10.56 14.10
C ASP A 208 -4.39 -10.86 14.87
N LEU A 209 -5.36 -11.48 14.19
CA LEU A 209 -6.67 -11.77 14.76
C LEU A 209 -7.35 -12.96 14.09
N ALA A 210 -8.47 -13.38 14.66
CA ALA A 210 -9.36 -14.38 14.08
C ALA A 210 -10.84 -13.98 14.21
N ASP A 211 -11.56 -14.03 13.09
CA ASP A 211 -12.99 -13.78 12.99
C ASP A 211 -13.75 -15.11 12.94
N PHE A 212 -14.47 -15.45 14.01
CA PHE A 212 -15.23 -16.70 14.12
C PHE A 212 -16.71 -16.50 13.81
N GLU A 213 -17.24 -17.22 12.83
CA GLU A 213 -18.61 -17.06 12.36
C GLU A 213 -19.39 -18.38 12.39
N GLN A 214 -20.68 -18.29 12.72
CA GLN A 214 -21.63 -19.35 12.45
C GLN A 214 -22.34 -19.08 11.12
N VAL A 215 -21.71 -19.49 10.02
CA VAL A 215 -22.23 -19.33 8.66
C VAL A 215 -23.51 -20.15 8.50
N ALA A 216 -24.56 -19.52 7.97
CA ALA A 216 -25.81 -20.18 7.64
C ALA A 216 -25.63 -21.21 6.51
N ALA A 217 -26.54 -22.18 6.38
CA ALA A 217 -26.50 -23.12 5.26
C ALA A 217 -26.59 -22.40 3.91
N ALA A 218 -26.00 -23.00 2.87
CA ALA A 218 -26.03 -22.49 1.50
C ALA A 218 -27.47 -22.17 1.05
N ILE A 219 -27.66 -20.97 0.50
CA ILE A 219 -28.95 -20.52 -0.04
C ILE A 219 -29.26 -21.34 -1.29
N GLY A 220 -30.41 -22.01 -1.30
CA GLY A 220 -30.87 -22.79 -2.46
C GLY A 220 -31.31 -21.91 -3.63
N GLN A 221 -31.36 -22.51 -4.83
CA GLN A 221 -31.78 -21.83 -6.06
C GLN A 221 -33.19 -21.22 -5.91
N PRO A 222 -33.36 -19.90 -6.15
CA PRO A 222 -34.68 -19.28 -6.15
C PRO A 222 -35.60 -19.88 -7.22
N SER A 223 -36.88 -20.07 -6.89
CA SER A 223 -37.86 -20.63 -7.83
C SER A 223 -37.96 -19.79 -9.12
N GLY A 224 -37.84 -20.44 -10.28
CA GLY A 224 -37.93 -19.80 -11.59
C GLY A 224 -36.68 -19.01 -12.03
N SER A 225 -35.60 -19.02 -11.24
CA SER A 225 -34.30 -18.46 -11.63
C SER A 225 -33.55 -19.34 -12.62
N LEU A 226 -32.65 -18.74 -13.38
CA LEU A 226 -31.72 -19.39 -14.29
C LEU A 226 -30.44 -19.78 -13.55
N ASN A 227 -29.98 -21.03 -13.69
CA ASN A 227 -28.80 -21.54 -12.99
C ASN A 227 -27.59 -21.54 -13.93
N VAL A 228 -26.50 -20.86 -13.54
CA VAL A 228 -25.31 -20.73 -14.38
C VAL A 228 -24.66 -22.08 -14.72
N VAL A 229 -24.80 -23.09 -13.87
CA VAL A 229 -24.24 -24.43 -14.10
C VAL A 229 -25.18 -25.28 -14.92
N THR A 230 -26.41 -25.52 -14.45
CA THR A 230 -27.30 -26.50 -15.09
C THR A 230 -27.90 -26.00 -16.40
N ASP A 231 -28.07 -24.69 -16.56
CA ASP A 231 -28.73 -24.12 -17.73
C ASP A 231 -27.72 -23.54 -18.74
N PHE A 232 -26.52 -23.14 -18.28
CA PHE A 232 -25.52 -22.44 -19.10
C PHE A 232 -24.12 -23.09 -19.12
N GLY A 233 -23.89 -24.14 -18.34
CA GLY A 233 -22.65 -24.93 -18.40
C GLY A 233 -21.42 -24.28 -17.77
N ALA A 234 -21.58 -23.33 -16.84
CA ALA A 234 -20.47 -22.79 -16.06
C ALA A 234 -19.80 -23.89 -15.23
N ASP A 235 -18.47 -23.92 -15.20
CA ASP A 235 -17.71 -24.89 -14.39
C ASP A 235 -17.61 -24.43 -12.93
N PRO A 236 -18.20 -25.16 -11.96
CA PRO A 236 -18.17 -24.80 -10.54
C PRO A 236 -16.89 -25.26 -9.83
N THR A 237 -15.95 -25.89 -10.53
CA THR A 237 -14.66 -26.33 -9.95
C THR A 237 -13.56 -25.27 -10.09
N GLY A 238 -13.74 -24.32 -11.01
CA GLY A 238 -12.79 -23.25 -11.30
C GLY A 238 -11.64 -23.68 -12.21
N ALA A 239 -11.71 -24.88 -12.78
CA ALA A 239 -10.70 -25.38 -13.71
C ALA A 239 -10.82 -24.72 -15.10
N ALA A 240 -12.04 -24.69 -15.64
CA ALA A 240 -12.37 -24.02 -16.89
C ALA A 240 -12.90 -22.60 -16.65
N ASP A 241 -12.72 -21.74 -17.64
CA ASP A 241 -13.25 -20.38 -17.64
C ASP A 241 -14.79 -20.40 -17.75
N ALA A 242 -15.46 -19.83 -16.75
CA ALA A 242 -16.91 -19.75 -16.65
C ALA A 242 -17.48 -18.41 -17.15
N THR A 243 -16.64 -17.46 -17.57
CA THR A 243 -17.05 -16.08 -17.88
C THR A 243 -18.19 -16.03 -18.90
N GLN A 244 -18.04 -16.70 -20.04
CA GLN A 244 -19.06 -16.65 -21.09
C GLN A 244 -20.36 -17.33 -20.68
N ALA A 245 -20.29 -18.43 -19.93
CA ALA A 245 -21.47 -19.14 -19.44
C ALA A 245 -22.28 -18.27 -18.47
N ILE A 246 -21.58 -17.61 -17.52
CA ILE A 246 -22.22 -16.70 -16.56
C ILE A 246 -22.76 -15.46 -17.28
N GLN A 247 -22.02 -14.87 -18.21
CA GLN A 247 -22.51 -13.73 -18.99
C GLN A 247 -23.75 -14.07 -19.82
N ASN A 248 -23.80 -15.26 -20.43
CA ASN A 248 -24.98 -15.74 -21.15
C ASN A 248 -26.19 -15.87 -20.22
N ALA A 249 -25.98 -16.37 -19.00
CA ALA A 249 -27.03 -16.46 -17.99
C ALA A 249 -27.53 -15.07 -17.58
N ILE A 250 -26.63 -14.11 -17.35
CA ILE A 250 -26.95 -12.70 -17.06
C ILE A 250 -27.80 -12.08 -18.18
N ASN A 251 -27.39 -12.25 -19.43
CA ASN A 251 -28.12 -11.74 -20.59
C ASN A 251 -29.51 -12.37 -20.72
N ALA A 252 -29.62 -13.68 -20.48
CA ALA A 252 -30.89 -14.40 -20.46
C ALA A 252 -31.79 -13.95 -19.31
N GLY A 253 -31.23 -13.72 -18.11
CA GLY A 253 -31.97 -13.21 -16.96
C GLY A 253 -32.56 -11.84 -17.22
N SER A 254 -31.74 -10.93 -17.76
CA SER A 254 -32.17 -9.58 -18.17
C SER A 254 -33.30 -9.62 -19.20
N SER A 255 -33.15 -10.40 -20.27
CA SER A 255 -34.15 -10.49 -21.35
C SER A 255 -35.45 -11.19 -20.93
N GLN A 256 -35.40 -12.14 -20.00
CA GLN A 256 -36.57 -12.90 -19.53
C GLN A 256 -37.22 -12.30 -18.28
N GLY A 257 -36.61 -11.29 -17.65
CA GLY A 257 -37.03 -10.79 -16.36
C GLY A 257 -36.89 -11.83 -15.23
N LYS A 258 -35.84 -12.67 -15.29
CA LYS A 258 -35.57 -13.73 -14.31
C LYS A 258 -34.27 -13.46 -13.56
N ALA A 259 -34.23 -13.87 -12.30
CA ALA A 259 -32.98 -13.92 -11.54
C ALA A 259 -32.03 -14.96 -12.12
N VAL A 260 -30.73 -14.74 -11.91
CA VAL A 260 -29.63 -15.65 -12.22
C VAL A 260 -29.03 -16.12 -10.91
N TYR A 261 -28.91 -17.43 -10.76
CA TYR A 261 -28.39 -18.10 -9.57
C TYR A 261 -27.02 -18.70 -9.84
N VAL A 262 -26.05 -18.32 -9.02
CA VAL A 262 -24.72 -18.92 -8.95
C VAL A 262 -24.74 -19.93 -7.79
N PRO A 263 -24.72 -21.25 -8.05
CA PRO A 263 -24.73 -22.23 -6.96
C PRO A 263 -23.42 -22.21 -6.18
N GLN A 264 -23.34 -23.03 -5.12
CA GLN A 264 -22.08 -23.28 -4.44
C GLN A 264 -21.02 -23.80 -5.44
N GLY A 265 -19.83 -23.21 -5.41
CA GLY A 265 -18.74 -23.54 -6.32
C GLY A 265 -17.72 -22.41 -6.42
N ARG A 266 -16.60 -22.71 -7.06
CA ARG A 266 -15.56 -21.75 -7.41
C ARG A 266 -15.56 -21.60 -8.92
N PHE A 267 -15.74 -20.39 -9.42
CA PHE A 267 -15.95 -20.10 -10.85
C PHE A 267 -14.84 -19.18 -11.34
N LYS A 268 -14.03 -19.68 -12.27
CA LYS A 268 -12.98 -18.86 -12.88
C LYS A 268 -13.60 -17.85 -13.83
N VAL A 269 -13.31 -16.57 -13.62
CA VAL A 269 -13.78 -15.44 -14.43
C VAL A 269 -12.56 -14.64 -14.88
N THR A 270 -12.44 -14.41 -16.18
CA THR A 270 -11.26 -13.81 -16.81
C THR A 270 -11.51 -12.42 -17.40
N SER A 271 -12.77 -11.98 -17.43
CA SER A 271 -13.16 -10.61 -17.81
C SER A 271 -14.45 -10.18 -17.10
N HIS A 272 -14.75 -8.89 -17.15
CA HIS A 272 -15.87 -8.31 -16.40
C HIS A 272 -17.22 -8.88 -16.87
N LEU A 273 -18.05 -9.25 -15.89
CA LEU A 273 -19.44 -9.59 -16.10
C LEU A 273 -20.27 -8.32 -16.14
N ILE A 274 -20.90 -8.02 -17.27
CA ILE A 274 -21.71 -6.82 -17.46
C ILE A 274 -23.16 -7.11 -17.06
N VAL A 275 -23.66 -6.37 -16.07
CA VAL A 275 -25.01 -6.52 -15.51
C VAL A 275 -25.91 -5.34 -15.85
N ASP A 276 -27.16 -5.60 -16.23
CA ASP A 276 -28.20 -4.59 -16.48
C ASP A 276 -29.58 -5.25 -16.37
N LYS A 277 -30.50 -4.66 -15.61
CA LYS A 277 -31.89 -5.14 -15.40
C LYS A 277 -31.96 -6.61 -14.97
N VAL A 278 -31.10 -7.01 -14.04
CA VAL A 278 -30.94 -8.41 -13.64
C VAL A 278 -30.67 -8.52 -12.15
N THR A 279 -31.20 -9.59 -11.55
CA THR A 279 -30.77 -10.06 -10.23
C THR A 279 -29.77 -11.19 -10.42
N LEU A 280 -28.55 -11.04 -9.94
CA LEU A 280 -27.52 -12.09 -9.88
C LEU A 280 -27.28 -12.42 -8.40
N THR A 281 -27.61 -13.64 -7.97
CA THR A 281 -27.48 -14.03 -6.57
C THR A 281 -26.77 -15.36 -6.42
N GLY A 282 -25.89 -15.47 -5.43
CA GLY A 282 -25.18 -16.70 -5.10
C GLY A 282 -25.84 -17.50 -3.96
N ALA A 283 -25.14 -18.56 -3.55
CA ALA A 283 -25.51 -19.41 -2.42
C ALA A 283 -25.03 -18.87 -1.05
N GLY A 284 -24.32 -17.74 -1.03
CA GLY A 284 -23.74 -17.08 0.15
C GLY A 284 -22.26 -16.71 -0.07
N GLN A 285 -21.77 -15.72 0.69
CA GLN A 285 -20.38 -15.19 0.62
C GLN A 285 -19.29 -16.26 0.77
N TRP A 286 -19.60 -17.36 1.46
CA TRP A 286 -18.70 -18.48 1.71
C TRP A 286 -18.85 -19.64 0.72
N TYR A 287 -19.84 -19.59 -0.18
CA TYR A 287 -20.25 -20.74 -1.01
C TYR A 287 -20.07 -20.50 -2.51
N SER A 288 -20.40 -19.31 -3.00
CA SER A 288 -20.32 -18.98 -4.42
C SER A 288 -19.18 -18.01 -4.67
N GLU A 289 -18.07 -18.50 -5.18
CA GLU A 289 -16.84 -17.73 -5.36
C GLU A 289 -16.57 -17.48 -6.85
N LEU A 290 -16.63 -16.22 -7.27
CA LEU A 290 -16.11 -15.79 -8.56
C LEU A 290 -14.65 -15.39 -8.37
N THR A 291 -13.75 -15.92 -9.18
CA THR A 291 -12.30 -15.77 -8.98
C THR A 291 -11.53 -15.59 -10.28
N GLY A 292 -10.46 -14.81 -10.25
CA GLY A 292 -9.50 -14.71 -11.34
C GLY A 292 -8.90 -13.32 -11.52
N ALA A 293 -7.82 -13.22 -12.30
CA ALA A 293 -7.09 -11.96 -12.47
C ALA A 293 -7.89 -10.82 -13.17
N GLY A 294 -8.97 -11.15 -13.86
CA GLY A 294 -9.87 -10.17 -14.50
C GLY A 294 -11.31 -10.28 -14.01
N VAL A 295 -11.54 -10.88 -12.82
CA VAL A 295 -12.89 -10.97 -12.25
C VAL A 295 -13.39 -9.58 -11.86
N GLY A 296 -14.66 -9.31 -12.18
CA GLY A 296 -15.34 -8.09 -11.76
C GLY A 296 -16.79 -8.11 -12.26
N ILE A 297 -17.69 -7.44 -11.53
CA ILE A 297 -19.09 -7.29 -11.92
C ILE A 297 -19.37 -5.81 -12.17
N TYR A 298 -19.65 -5.46 -13.42
CA TYR A 298 -19.70 -4.08 -13.87
C TYR A 298 -21.08 -3.68 -14.37
N GLY A 299 -21.52 -2.49 -13.98
CA GLY A 299 -22.53 -1.76 -14.73
C GLY A 299 -21.96 -1.29 -16.07
N LYS A 300 -22.84 -0.94 -17.01
CA LYS A 300 -22.42 -0.27 -18.24
C LYS A 300 -21.88 1.12 -17.89
N TYR A 301 -20.72 1.49 -18.44
CA TYR A 301 -20.26 2.87 -18.38
C TYR A 301 -21.26 3.79 -19.10
N VAL A 302 -21.40 5.02 -18.62
CA VAL A 302 -22.38 5.99 -19.17
C VAL A 302 -22.11 6.27 -20.65
N ASN A 303 -20.84 6.39 -21.04
CA ASN A 303 -20.44 6.56 -22.44
C ASN A 303 -20.62 5.30 -23.32
N GLN A 304 -21.03 4.16 -22.74
CA GLN A 304 -21.25 2.88 -23.41
C GLN A 304 -22.71 2.41 -23.30
N GLY A 305 -23.64 3.35 -23.20
CA GLY A 305 -25.08 3.06 -23.11
C GLY A 305 -25.56 2.72 -21.70
N GLY A 306 -24.77 3.08 -20.68
CA GLY A 306 -25.19 3.10 -19.28
C GLY A 306 -25.90 4.41 -18.87
N PRO A 307 -26.17 4.60 -17.57
CA PRO A 307 -25.90 3.62 -16.50
C PRO A 307 -26.74 2.37 -16.67
N SER A 308 -26.22 1.22 -16.21
CA SER A 308 -27.08 0.06 -15.97
C SER A 308 -28.16 0.40 -14.95
N THR A 309 -29.29 -0.29 -15.00
CA THR A 309 -30.44 0.00 -14.12
C THR A 309 -31.04 -1.26 -13.53
N ASN A 310 -31.67 -1.15 -12.35
CA ASN A 310 -32.40 -2.25 -11.70
C ASN A 310 -31.55 -3.52 -11.57
N VAL A 311 -30.29 -3.36 -11.16
CA VAL A 311 -29.37 -4.46 -10.89
C VAL A 311 -29.44 -4.82 -9.41
N THR A 312 -29.46 -6.12 -9.11
CA THR A 312 -29.20 -6.61 -7.75
C THR A 312 -28.14 -7.69 -7.81
N VAL A 313 -27.03 -7.50 -7.09
CA VAL A 313 -25.98 -8.51 -6.94
C VAL A 313 -25.89 -8.89 -5.47
N SER A 314 -25.98 -10.18 -5.15
CA SER A 314 -25.93 -10.61 -3.74
C SER A 314 -25.41 -12.01 -3.47
N ASN A 315 -25.06 -12.26 -2.20
CA ASN A 315 -24.79 -13.59 -1.64
C ASN A 315 -23.65 -14.35 -2.35
N LEU A 316 -22.55 -13.68 -2.69
CA LEU A 316 -21.41 -14.30 -3.38
C LEU A 316 -20.09 -13.67 -2.95
N ALA A 317 -18.98 -14.22 -3.41
CA ALA A 317 -17.65 -13.63 -3.29
C ALA A 317 -17.06 -13.28 -4.66
N VAL A 318 -16.30 -12.20 -4.72
CA VAL A 318 -15.47 -11.76 -5.83
C VAL A 318 -14.03 -11.70 -5.33
N LEU A 319 -13.21 -12.64 -5.79
CA LEU A 319 -11.84 -12.87 -5.30
C LEU A 319 -10.85 -12.64 -6.45
N GLY A 320 -10.21 -11.47 -6.44
CA GLY A 320 -9.23 -11.08 -7.44
C GLY A 320 -7.88 -11.77 -7.26
N GLU A 321 -6.90 -11.33 -8.05
CA GLU A 321 -5.51 -11.81 -8.00
C GLU A 321 -4.52 -10.63 -8.13
N VAL A 322 -4.93 -9.45 -7.66
CA VAL A 322 -4.18 -8.18 -7.79
C VAL A 322 -3.06 -8.14 -6.74
N LYS A 323 -1.84 -7.78 -7.16
CA LYS A 323 -0.61 -7.88 -6.34
C LYS A 323 0.23 -6.61 -6.35
N GLU A 324 -0.32 -5.55 -6.91
CA GLU A 324 0.27 -4.23 -6.99
C GLU A 324 -0.83 -3.23 -7.31
N ARG A 325 -0.58 -1.95 -7.04
CA ARG A 325 -1.51 -0.90 -7.43
C ARG A 325 -1.09 -0.29 -8.76
N ASN A 326 -1.75 -0.75 -9.84
CA ASN A 326 -1.73 -0.05 -11.13
C ASN A 326 -3.06 0.69 -11.34
N ASP A 327 -3.03 2.02 -11.23
CA ASP A 327 -4.26 2.82 -11.30
C ASP A 327 -4.96 2.75 -12.67
N ASN A 328 -4.24 2.43 -13.74
CA ASN A 328 -4.81 2.30 -15.08
C ASN A 328 -5.63 1.02 -15.28
N ASP A 329 -5.42 0.02 -14.42
CA ASP A 329 -6.09 -1.27 -14.55
C ASP A 329 -7.48 -1.21 -13.92
N GLN A 330 -8.48 -1.73 -14.63
CA GLN A 330 -9.86 -1.82 -14.17
C GLN A 330 -10.14 -3.17 -13.52
N VAL A 331 -9.30 -3.60 -12.59
CA VAL A 331 -9.40 -4.91 -11.90
C VAL A 331 -10.08 -4.76 -10.53
N ASN A 332 -11.26 -4.14 -10.54
CA ASN A 332 -12.07 -3.90 -9.33
C ASN A 332 -13.12 -5.00 -9.17
N ALA A 333 -13.58 -5.25 -7.94
CA ALA A 333 -14.68 -6.22 -7.76
C ALA A 333 -15.99 -5.71 -8.38
N PHE A 334 -16.25 -4.40 -8.27
CA PHE A 334 -17.34 -3.70 -8.94
C PHE A 334 -16.88 -2.42 -9.61
N GLY A 335 -17.52 -2.09 -10.74
CA GLY A 335 -17.35 -0.78 -11.37
C GLY A 335 -18.37 -0.44 -12.45
N GLY A 336 -18.08 0.61 -13.22
CA GLY A 336 -19.03 1.22 -14.14
C GLY A 336 -20.19 1.93 -13.42
N ALA A 337 -21.29 2.18 -14.13
CA ALA A 337 -22.40 2.97 -13.60
C ALA A 337 -23.67 2.13 -13.38
N MET A 338 -24.30 2.23 -12.20
CA MET A 338 -25.50 1.47 -11.83
C MET A 338 -26.52 2.32 -11.05
N SER A 339 -27.62 2.68 -11.70
CA SER A 339 -28.72 3.42 -11.05
C SER A 339 -29.82 2.48 -10.55
N SER A 340 -30.52 2.87 -9.48
CA SER A 340 -31.61 2.08 -8.86
C SER A 340 -31.20 0.63 -8.62
N SER A 341 -30.01 0.45 -8.05
CA SER A 341 -29.32 -0.83 -8.02
C SER A 341 -28.78 -1.14 -6.62
N THR A 342 -28.54 -2.41 -6.33
CA THR A 342 -28.12 -2.88 -5.01
C THR A 342 -27.01 -3.92 -5.11
N ILE A 343 -25.94 -3.72 -4.33
CA ILE A 343 -24.91 -4.70 -4.01
C ILE A 343 -25.11 -5.07 -2.55
N ASP A 344 -25.43 -6.33 -2.25
CA ASP A 344 -25.82 -6.76 -0.90
C ASP A 344 -25.15 -8.08 -0.51
N SER A 345 -24.49 -8.13 0.64
CA SER A 345 -23.94 -9.38 1.17
C SER A 345 -22.94 -10.02 0.20
N VAL A 346 -21.96 -9.22 -0.24
CA VAL A 346 -20.86 -9.67 -1.11
C VAL A 346 -19.53 -9.63 -0.36
N TRP A 347 -18.67 -10.63 -0.60
CA TRP A 347 -17.27 -10.62 -0.14
C TRP A 347 -16.38 -10.17 -1.29
N MET A 348 -15.52 -9.18 -1.07
CA MET A 348 -14.62 -8.61 -2.08
C MET A 348 -13.21 -8.66 -1.53
N GLN A 349 -12.27 -9.28 -2.24
CA GLN A 349 -10.89 -9.45 -1.77
C GLN A 349 -9.90 -9.53 -2.92
N HIS A 350 -8.69 -9.02 -2.71
CA HIS A 350 -7.56 -9.07 -3.67
C HIS A 350 -7.87 -8.45 -5.04
N THR A 351 -8.70 -7.41 -5.04
CA THR A 351 -8.95 -6.53 -6.19
C THR A 351 -8.23 -5.20 -5.99
N LYS A 352 -8.16 -4.36 -7.04
CA LYS A 352 -7.60 -3.01 -6.88
C LYS A 352 -8.49 -2.19 -5.95
N VAL A 353 -9.77 -2.12 -6.30
CA VAL A 353 -10.82 -1.44 -5.54
C VAL A 353 -11.97 -2.41 -5.32
N GLY A 354 -12.64 -2.33 -4.17
CA GLY A 354 -13.87 -3.09 -3.94
C GLY A 354 -14.99 -2.64 -4.88
N ALA A 355 -15.36 -1.36 -4.83
CA ALA A 355 -16.31 -0.76 -5.76
C ALA A 355 -15.85 0.61 -6.25
N TRP A 356 -15.42 0.72 -7.51
CA TRP A 356 -15.09 2.00 -8.16
C TRP A 356 -16.23 2.42 -9.08
N MET A 357 -17.12 3.28 -8.58
CA MET A 357 -18.41 3.56 -9.19
C MET A 357 -18.37 4.85 -10.01
N ASP A 358 -17.95 4.74 -11.28
CA ASP A 358 -17.92 5.84 -12.24
C ASP A 358 -19.33 6.22 -12.70
N GLY A 359 -19.84 7.34 -12.19
CA GLY A 359 -21.14 7.90 -12.53
C GLY A 359 -21.18 8.68 -13.87
N PRO A 360 -22.21 9.53 -14.07
CA PRO A 360 -23.31 9.79 -13.13
C PRO A 360 -24.22 8.58 -12.92
N MET A 361 -24.66 8.40 -11.67
CA MET A 361 -25.69 7.40 -11.31
C MET A 361 -26.53 7.86 -10.12
N ASP A 362 -27.70 7.24 -9.95
CA ASP A 362 -28.70 7.62 -8.94
C ASP A 362 -29.23 6.39 -8.19
N LYS A 363 -29.32 6.46 -6.86
CA LYS A 363 -29.90 5.41 -6.00
C LYS A 363 -29.16 4.06 -6.09
N LEU A 364 -27.84 4.09 -6.01
CA LEU A 364 -27.06 2.89 -5.72
C LEU A 364 -27.11 2.60 -4.22
N THR A 365 -27.21 1.33 -3.83
CA THR A 365 -27.03 0.89 -2.44
C THR A 365 -25.98 -0.21 -2.36
N ILE A 366 -24.93 -0.02 -1.55
CA ILE A 366 -23.93 -1.03 -1.22
C ILE A 366 -24.07 -1.38 0.26
N LYS A 367 -24.39 -2.62 0.59
CA LYS A 367 -24.64 -3.00 1.98
C LYS A 367 -24.23 -4.41 2.39
N ASN A 368 -24.10 -4.62 3.71
CA ASN A 368 -23.85 -5.92 4.34
C ASN A 368 -22.62 -6.67 3.79
N SER A 369 -21.70 -5.95 3.16
CA SER A 369 -20.60 -6.54 2.41
C SER A 369 -19.30 -6.52 3.21
N ARG A 370 -18.39 -7.43 2.87
CA ARG A 370 -17.04 -7.50 3.42
C ARG A 370 -16.06 -7.15 2.32
N ILE A 371 -15.23 -6.14 2.55
CA ILE A 371 -14.27 -5.63 1.57
C ILE A 371 -12.89 -5.65 2.23
N LEU A 372 -12.06 -6.59 1.83
CA LEU A 372 -10.83 -6.94 2.52
C LEU A 372 -9.67 -6.87 1.53
N ASP A 373 -8.48 -6.48 1.99
CA ASP A 373 -7.21 -6.63 1.27
C ASP A 373 -7.25 -6.06 -0.17
N GLN A 374 -7.63 -4.78 -0.26
CA GLN A 374 -7.67 -4.04 -1.53
C GLN A 374 -6.36 -3.29 -1.74
N THR A 375 -5.85 -3.20 -2.97
CA THR A 375 -4.60 -2.45 -3.21
C THR A 375 -4.80 -0.94 -3.28
N ALA A 376 -6.04 -0.48 -3.34
CA ALA A 376 -6.49 0.91 -3.29
C ALA A 376 -7.77 0.99 -2.42
N ASP A 377 -8.78 1.76 -2.85
CA ASP A 377 -9.97 2.06 -2.07
C ASP A 377 -10.86 0.83 -1.78
N GLY A 378 -11.63 0.88 -0.70
CA GLY A 378 -12.72 -0.08 -0.49
C GLY A 378 -13.93 0.23 -1.37
N ILE A 379 -14.51 1.41 -1.20
CA ILE A 379 -15.64 1.93 -2.01
C ILE A 379 -15.28 3.35 -2.44
N ASN A 380 -15.44 3.68 -3.72
CA ASN A 380 -15.34 5.04 -4.21
C ASN A 380 -16.58 5.39 -5.04
N PHE A 381 -17.35 6.38 -4.58
CA PHE A 381 -18.37 7.05 -5.38
C PHE A 381 -17.70 8.17 -6.17
N HIS A 382 -17.67 8.00 -7.50
CA HIS A 382 -16.88 8.84 -8.37
C HIS A 382 -17.73 9.44 -9.49
N GLN A 383 -17.57 10.73 -9.76
CA GLN A 383 -18.17 11.42 -10.90
C GLN A 383 -19.72 11.40 -10.93
N GLY A 384 -20.34 12.18 -10.04
CA GLY A 384 -21.77 12.50 -10.15
C GLY A 384 -22.69 11.39 -9.65
N VAL A 385 -22.26 10.64 -8.63
CA VAL A 385 -23.10 9.72 -7.88
C VAL A 385 -24.05 10.52 -6.97
N THR A 386 -25.34 10.19 -7.00
CA THR A 386 -26.36 10.91 -6.22
C THR A 386 -27.35 9.98 -5.53
N ASN A 387 -27.93 10.44 -4.42
CA ASN A 387 -28.94 9.75 -3.62
C ASN A 387 -28.58 8.29 -3.31
N SER A 388 -27.29 8.02 -3.14
CA SER A 388 -26.74 6.67 -3.02
C SER A 388 -26.23 6.39 -1.61
N VAL A 389 -26.18 5.12 -1.23
CA VAL A 389 -25.90 4.70 0.15
C VAL A 389 -24.85 3.60 0.18
N ALA A 390 -23.83 3.76 1.01
CA ALA A 390 -22.99 2.64 1.45
C ALA A 390 -23.24 2.43 2.95
N THR A 391 -23.83 1.28 3.33
CA THR A 391 -24.22 1.04 4.71
C THR A 391 -23.99 -0.38 5.22
N ASN A 392 -23.65 -0.52 6.50
CA ASN A 392 -23.43 -1.83 7.13
C ASN A 392 -22.34 -2.66 6.43
N ASN A 393 -21.29 -2.00 5.92
CA ASN A 393 -20.15 -2.69 5.29
C ASN A 393 -18.99 -2.81 6.28
N PHE A 394 -18.33 -3.96 6.25
CA PHE A 394 -17.10 -4.23 6.98
C PHE A 394 -15.92 -4.13 6.02
N ILE A 395 -15.00 -3.19 6.28
CA ILE A 395 -13.87 -2.90 5.40
C ILE A 395 -12.58 -2.96 6.22
N ARG A 396 -11.61 -3.77 5.79
CA ARG A 396 -10.31 -3.90 6.46
C ARG A 396 -9.17 -3.95 5.44
N ASN A 397 -8.03 -3.36 5.77
CA ASN A 397 -6.77 -3.51 5.03
C ASN A 397 -6.83 -2.99 3.57
N THR A 398 -7.35 -1.77 3.37
CA THR A 398 -7.36 -1.11 2.05
C THR A 398 -6.04 -0.39 1.79
N GLY A 399 -5.59 -0.34 0.54
CA GLY A 399 -4.37 0.33 0.12
C GLY A 399 -4.51 1.83 -0.13
N ASP A 400 -5.71 2.37 0.06
CA ASP A 400 -6.08 3.79 0.06
C ASP A 400 -7.34 3.98 0.93
N ASP A 401 -8.11 5.05 0.69
CA ASP A 401 -9.35 5.38 1.37
C ASP A 401 -10.29 4.17 1.51
N GLY A 402 -10.68 3.82 2.73
CA GLY A 402 -11.60 2.70 2.93
C GLY A 402 -12.95 2.96 2.29
N ILE A 403 -13.47 4.18 2.42
CA ILE A 403 -14.62 4.70 1.67
C ILE A 403 -14.29 6.11 1.20
N ALA A 404 -14.50 6.41 -0.07
CA ALA A 404 -14.35 7.73 -0.65
C ALA A 404 -15.61 8.17 -1.41
N GLU A 405 -15.86 9.47 -1.37
CA GLU A 405 -16.65 10.20 -2.36
C GLU A 405 -15.69 11.17 -3.06
N TRP A 406 -15.59 11.10 -4.39
CA TRP A 406 -14.77 11.99 -5.21
C TRP A 406 -15.60 12.68 -6.30
N ALA A 407 -16.07 13.88 -5.94
CA ALA A 407 -16.95 14.69 -6.75
C ALA A 407 -16.18 15.50 -7.82
N GLU A 408 -15.60 14.83 -8.82
CA GLU A 408 -15.13 15.53 -10.04
C GLU A 408 -16.30 16.09 -10.87
N SER A 409 -17.50 15.54 -10.65
CA SER A 409 -18.79 16.09 -11.06
C SER A 409 -19.70 16.19 -9.84
N PRO A 410 -20.68 17.12 -9.78
CA PRO A 410 -21.46 17.35 -8.57
C PRO A 410 -22.16 16.10 -8.02
N GLU A 411 -21.79 15.72 -6.79
CA GLU A 411 -22.39 14.61 -6.02
C GLU A 411 -23.29 15.17 -4.93
N ARG A 412 -24.39 14.46 -4.65
CA ARG A 412 -25.46 14.99 -3.78
C ARG A 412 -26.21 13.91 -3.04
N ASN A 413 -26.57 14.21 -1.79
CA ASN A 413 -27.46 13.39 -0.97
C ASN A 413 -26.97 11.94 -0.78
N ASN A 414 -25.65 11.71 -0.81
CA ASN A 414 -25.11 10.39 -0.54
C ASN A 414 -24.98 10.16 0.97
N SER A 415 -25.02 8.90 1.38
CA SER A 415 -24.94 8.51 2.79
C SER A 415 -24.01 7.33 3.03
N PHE A 416 -23.08 7.50 3.97
CA PHE A 416 -22.13 6.48 4.40
C PHE A 416 -22.41 6.17 5.87
N THR A 417 -23.15 5.09 6.14
CA THR A 417 -23.70 4.84 7.48
C THR A 417 -23.49 3.45 8.03
N PHE A 418 -23.27 3.31 9.34
CA PHE A 418 -23.09 1.98 9.97
C PHE A 418 -21.95 1.15 9.36
N ASN A 419 -20.91 1.77 8.80
CA ASN A 419 -19.76 1.03 8.28
C ASN A 419 -18.69 0.89 9.38
N THR A 420 -17.98 -0.24 9.38
CA THR A 420 -16.75 -0.40 10.16
C THR A 420 -15.59 -0.44 9.18
N VAL A 421 -14.69 0.53 9.26
CA VAL A 421 -13.55 0.68 8.35
C VAL A 421 -12.26 0.71 9.16
N ILE A 422 -11.36 -0.24 8.91
CA ILE A 422 -10.21 -0.53 9.76
C ILE A 422 -8.94 -0.64 8.91
N LEU A 423 -7.82 -0.12 9.40
CA LEU A 423 -6.49 -0.30 8.81
C LEU A 423 -6.37 0.07 7.31
N PRO A 424 -6.83 1.25 6.85
CA PRO A 424 -6.37 1.76 5.57
C PRO A 424 -4.87 2.06 5.67
N ILE A 425 -4.08 1.44 4.78
CA ILE A 425 -2.61 1.54 4.75
C ILE A 425 -2.17 2.95 4.35
N LEU A 426 -2.88 3.55 3.39
CA LEU A 426 -2.71 4.92 2.93
C LEU A 426 -4.03 5.67 3.10
N ALA A 427 -3.94 6.98 3.30
CA ALA A 427 -5.07 7.90 3.33
C ALA A 427 -6.03 7.62 4.49
N ASN A 428 -7.35 7.62 4.26
CA ASN A 428 -8.35 7.77 5.31
C ASN A 428 -9.21 6.52 5.47
N ASN A 429 -9.89 6.41 6.62
CA ASN A 429 -10.95 5.42 6.72
C ASN A 429 -12.15 5.85 5.86
N ILE A 430 -12.60 7.11 5.99
CA ILE A 430 -13.66 7.69 5.16
C ILE A 430 -13.23 9.07 4.68
N ALA A 431 -13.37 9.35 3.38
CA ALA A 431 -13.07 10.64 2.80
C ALA A 431 -14.21 11.18 1.93
N ILE A 432 -14.53 12.45 2.10
CA ILE A 432 -15.54 13.19 1.32
C ILE A 432 -14.82 14.32 0.60
N TYR A 433 -14.48 14.10 -0.67
CA TYR A 433 -13.84 15.06 -1.55
C TYR A 433 -14.89 15.76 -2.41
N GLY A 434 -15.43 16.86 -1.90
CA GLY A 434 -16.55 17.57 -2.50
C GLY A 434 -17.91 16.96 -2.14
N GLY A 435 -18.95 17.39 -2.86
CA GLY A 435 -20.32 16.92 -2.66
C GLY A 435 -21.21 17.87 -1.83
N THR A 436 -22.53 17.74 -1.98
CA THR A 436 -23.54 18.57 -1.30
C THR A 436 -24.54 17.71 -0.54
N ASP A 437 -24.86 18.10 0.69
CA ASP A 437 -25.85 17.41 1.54
C ASP A 437 -25.49 15.94 1.85
N ILE A 438 -24.21 15.71 2.15
CA ILE A 438 -23.64 14.39 2.43
C ILE A 438 -23.79 14.00 3.90
N THR A 439 -24.12 12.73 4.16
CA THR A 439 -24.22 12.18 5.52
C THR A 439 -23.19 11.08 5.75
N VAL A 440 -22.40 11.22 6.80
CA VAL A 440 -21.51 10.21 7.35
C VAL A 440 -21.97 9.97 8.79
N SER A 441 -22.54 8.81 9.10
CA SER A 441 -23.06 8.59 10.45
C SER A 441 -22.99 7.16 10.97
N ASP A 442 -22.91 7.01 12.28
CA ASP A 442 -22.91 5.72 12.96
C ASP A 442 -21.77 4.80 12.50
N ASN A 443 -20.67 5.33 11.98
CA ASN A 443 -19.53 4.52 11.54
C ASN A 443 -18.55 4.25 12.69
N VAL A 444 -17.73 3.22 12.51
CA VAL A 444 -16.50 3.03 13.29
C VAL A 444 -15.32 3.12 12.33
N VAL A 445 -14.42 4.05 12.58
CA VAL A 445 -13.17 4.22 11.83
C VAL A 445 -12.01 3.93 12.77
N ALA A 446 -11.14 3.00 12.38
CA ALA A 446 -10.06 2.59 13.24
C ALA A 446 -8.73 2.38 12.53
N ASP A 447 -7.68 2.59 13.30
CA ASP A 447 -6.34 2.14 12.99
C ASP A 447 -5.71 2.65 11.67
N THR A 448 -5.97 3.91 11.29
CA THR A 448 -5.33 4.58 10.14
C THR A 448 -3.79 4.50 10.18
N ILE A 449 -3.12 4.26 9.04
CA ILE A 449 -1.69 3.94 9.00
C ILE A 449 -0.79 5.10 8.56
N SER A 450 -1.04 5.71 7.40
CA SER A 450 -0.19 6.81 6.90
C SER A 450 -0.96 7.80 6.05
N ASN A 451 -0.54 9.07 6.08
CA ASN A 451 -1.02 10.15 5.21
C ASN A 451 -2.54 10.44 5.26
N GLY A 452 -3.22 10.04 6.32
CA GLY A 452 -4.62 10.39 6.50
C GLY A 452 -5.17 10.14 7.89
N GLY A 453 -6.48 10.34 8.00
CA GLY A 453 -7.25 10.35 9.24
C GLY A 453 -8.35 9.30 9.27
N GLY A 454 -9.20 9.37 10.29
CA GLY A 454 -10.43 8.61 10.34
C GLY A 454 -11.43 9.13 9.32
N ILE A 455 -11.87 10.39 9.47
CA ILE A 455 -12.81 11.04 8.54
C ILE A 455 -12.20 12.32 8.01
N HIS A 456 -12.16 12.46 6.68
CA HIS A 456 -11.67 13.61 5.95
C HIS A 456 -12.81 14.30 5.21
N ILE A 457 -13.02 15.60 5.46
CA ILE A 457 -13.96 16.41 4.67
C ILE A 457 -13.15 17.48 3.93
N ALA A 458 -13.19 17.47 2.60
CA ALA A 458 -12.25 18.29 1.85
C ALA A 458 -12.73 18.79 0.48
N ASN A 459 -12.25 19.98 0.14
CA ASN A 459 -12.17 20.48 -1.24
C ASN A 459 -10.75 20.23 -1.76
N ARG A 460 -10.42 18.95 -1.93
CA ARG A 460 -9.09 18.47 -2.30
C ARG A 460 -9.24 17.60 -3.55
N TYR A 461 -8.25 17.66 -4.44
CA TYR A 461 -8.16 17.05 -5.79
C TYR A 461 -8.69 17.87 -6.97
N PRO A 462 -8.09 17.74 -8.16
CA PRO A 462 -8.63 18.33 -9.39
C PRO A 462 -10.12 18.00 -9.57
N GLY A 463 -10.88 18.94 -10.16
CA GLY A 463 -12.32 18.78 -10.37
C GLY A 463 -13.20 19.15 -9.17
N VAL A 464 -12.68 19.09 -7.94
CA VAL A 464 -13.44 19.41 -6.71
C VAL A 464 -13.45 20.91 -6.44
N GLN A 465 -14.33 21.64 -7.14
CA GLN A 465 -14.53 23.09 -7.03
C GLN A 465 -15.93 23.51 -7.52
N GLY A 466 -16.39 24.68 -7.11
CA GLY A 466 -17.67 25.24 -7.55
C GLY A 466 -18.86 24.37 -7.15
N ALA A 467 -19.63 23.89 -8.13
CA ALA A 467 -20.81 23.08 -7.87
C ALA A 467 -20.50 21.66 -7.35
N ALA A 468 -19.26 21.22 -7.48
CA ALA A 468 -18.82 19.90 -7.02
C ALA A 468 -18.08 19.94 -5.67
N ALA A 469 -17.68 21.13 -5.20
CA ALA A 469 -17.12 21.30 -3.88
C ALA A 469 -18.13 21.04 -2.75
N ILE A 470 -17.59 20.93 -1.54
CA ILE A 470 -18.33 20.82 -0.28
C ILE A 470 -19.36 21.95 -0.19
N GLY A 471 -20.63 21.57 -0.26
CA GLY A 471 -21.79 22.46 -0.30
C GLY A 471 -22.94 21.99 0.60
N GLY A 472 -23.92 22.86 0.80
CA GLY A 472 -25.11 22.54 1.60
C GLY A 472 -24.77 22.22 3.07
N THR A 473 -25.28 21.10 3.57
CA THR A 473 -25.01 20.60 4.92
C THR A 473 -24.30 19.25 4.91
N ILE A 474 -23.06 19.21 5.39
CA ILE A 474 -22.36 17.95 5.66
C ILE A 474 -22.67 17.50 7.08
N THR A 475 -23.16 16.28 7.25
CA THR A 475 -23.47 15.69 8.56
C THR A 475 -22.45 14.60 8.88
N VAL A 476 -21.74 14.74 10.00
CA VAL A 476 -20.87 13.73 10.62
C VAL A 476 -21.45 13.43 11.99
N ALA A 477 -22.08 12.28 12.20
CA ALA A 477 -22.92 12.06 13.38
C ALA A 477 -22.76 10.67 13.99
N ARG A 478 -22.57 10.59 15.30
CA ARG A 478 -22.47 9.33 16.07
C ARG A 478 -21.36 8.40 15.56
N ASP A 479 -20.32 8.94 14.94
CA ASP A 479 -19.14 8.16 14.52
C ASP A 479 -18.18 7.92 15.69
N THR A 480 -17.48 6.78 15.66
CA THR A 480 -16.43 6.44 16.62
C THR A 480 -15.10 6.30 15.90
N PHE A 481 -14.09 7.00 16.39
CA PHE A 481 -12.73 6.97 15.89
C PHE A 481 -11.87 6.26 16.94
N ILE A 482 -11.13 5.23 16.54
CA ILE A 482 -10.27 4.47 17.45
C ILE A 482 -8.88 4.43 16.85
N ARG A 483 -7.87 5.03 17.50
CA ARG A 483 -6.48 5.03 16.99
C ARG A 483 -6.35 5.56 15.56
N ALA A 484 -7.26 6.45 15.18
CA ALA A 484 -7.31 7.09 13.87
C ALA A 484 -6.41 8.33 13.82
N GLY A 485 -6.05 8.73 12.60
CA GLY A 485 -5.02 9.74 12.35
C GLY A 485 -3.62 9.15 12.52
N ASN A 486 -2.72 9.45 11.59
CA ASN A 486 -1.32 9.03 11.69
C ASN A 486 -0.39 10.06 11.02
N SER A 487 0.91 9.77 11.00
CA SER A 487 1.91 10.62 10.37
C SER A 487 1.61 10.77 8.88
N ASP A 488 1.70 12.00 8.37
CA ASP A 488 1.87 12.23 6.95
C ASP A 488 3.37 12.28 6.64
N TYR A 489 3.86 11.34 5.84
CA TYR A 489 5.28 11.22 5.54
C TYR A 489 5.79 12.37 4.64
N ASN A 490 4.90 12.98 3.85
CA ASN A 490 5.25 14.09 2.96
C ASN A 490 5.32 15.40 3.74
N TRP A 491 4.39 15.62 4.66
CA TRP A 491 4.30 16.84 5.46
C TRP A 491 5.15 16.81 6.73
N GLN A 492 5.58 15.62 7.17
CA GLN A 492 6.41 15.42 8.36
C GLN A 492 5.73 15.87 9.66
N PHE A 493 4.40 15.80 9.70
CA PHE A 493 3.60 15.97 10.90
C PHE A 493 2.37 15.06 10.86
N GLY A 494 1.65 14.97 11.97
CA GLY A 494 0.46 14.13 12.10
C GLY A 494 -0.81 14.70 11.49
N VAL A 495 -1.61 13.82 10.90
CA VAL A 495 -2.98 14.08 10.47
C VAL A 495 -3.96 13.82 11.63
N GLY A 496 -4.99 14.66 11.73
CA GLY A 496 -6.04 14.50 12.73
C GLY A 496 -6.94 13.29 12.49
N ALA A 497 -7.53 12.72 13.54
CA ALA A 497 -8.54 11.68 13.40
C ALA A 497 -9.77 12.16 12.62
N LEU A 498 -10.21 13.39 12.85
CA LEU A 498 -11.19 14.11 12.03
C LEU A 498 -10.52 15.36 11.47
N TRP A 499 -10.52 15.54 10.16
CA TRP A 499 -9.78 16.65 9.56
C TRP A 499 -10.46 17.27 8.35
N PHE A 500 -10.15 18.56 8.17
CA PHE A 500 -10.76 19.46 7.21
C PHE A 500 -9.67 20.10 6.34
N SER A 501 -9.77 19.91 5.03
CA SER A 501 -8.85 20.53 4.05
C SER A 501 -9.61 21.30 2.98
N ALA A 502 -9.39 22.60 2.90
CA ALA A 502 -10.03 23.47 1.92
C ALA A 502 -9.02 23.95 0.85
N LEU A 503 -8.23 23.01 0.29
CA LEU A 503 -7.09 23.29 -0.59
C LEU A 503 -7.48 24.06 -1.87
N ASN A 504 -8.47 23.57 -2.61
CA ASN A 504 -8.83 24.17 -3.91
C ASN A 504 -9.66 25.45 -3.75
N GLU A 505 -10.55 25.47 -2.77
CA GLU A 505 -11.36 26.63 -2.43
C GLU A 505 -11.93 26.57 -1.00
N PRO A 506 -12.26 27.72 -0.38
CA PRO A 506 -12.84 27.77 0.95
C PRO A 506 -14.09 26.89 1.13
N MET A 507 -14.12 26.13 2.22
CA MET A 507 -15.33 25.39 2.62
C MET A 507 -16.30 26.33 3.35
N ASN A 508 -17.33 26.78 2.63
CA ASN A 508 -18.39 27.67 3.14
C ASN A 508 -19.69 26.92 3.50
N ALA A 509 -19.75 25.59 3.34
CA ALA A 509 -20.87 24.76 3.76
C ALA A 509 -21.05 24.78 5.28
N THR A 510 -22.23 24.32 5.73
CA THR A 510 -22.43 23.99 7.14
C THR A 510 -21.98 22.55 7.38
N ILE A 511 -21.03 22.35 8.28
CA ILE A 511 -20.58 21.01 8.69
C ILE A 511 -21.04 20.79 10.13
N ASN A 512 -21.85 19.76 10.36
CA ASN A 512 -22.33 19.40 11.70
C ASN A 512 -21.64 18.11 12.16
N VAL A 513 -20.90 18.20 13.25
CA VAL A 513 -20.24 17.06 13.91
C VAL A 513 -20.94 16.81 15.24
N THR A 514 -21.71 15.73 15.36
CA THR A 514 -22.54 15.47 16.55
C THR A 514 -22.30 14.11 17.16
N ASP A 515 -22.30 14.04 18.50
CA ASP A 515 -22.25 12.78 19.26
C ASP A 515 -21.03 11.88 18.91
N ALA A 516 -19.92 12.47 18.47
CA ALA A 516 -18.74 11.74 18.04
C ALA A 516 -17.83 11.33 19.22
N ASN A 517 -17.22 10.14 19.11
CA ASN A 517 -16.24 9.66 20.08
C ASN A 517 -14.89 9.50 19.39
N ILE A 518 -13.92 10.34 19.74
CA ILE A 518 -12.55 10.27 19.25
C ILE A 518 -11.68 9.68 20.35
N LEU A 519 -11.27 8.43 20.16
CA LEU A 519 -10.61 7.61 21.17
C LEU A 519 -9.19 7.29 20.72
N ASP A 520 -8.23 7.63 21.58
CA ASP A 520 -6.83 7.21 21.44
C ASP A 520 -6.20 7.59 20.08
N SER A 521 -6.46 8.80 19.56
CA SER A 521 -5.91 9.26 18.27
C SER A 521 -4.38 9.23 18.23
N SER A 522 -3.78 8.82 17.11
CA SER A 522 -2.30 8.70 17.05
C SER A 522 -1.58 10.04 16.99
N TYR A 523 -2.25 11.09 16.54
CA TYR A 523 -1.76 12.46 16.58
C TYR A 523 -2.84 13.38 17.12
N ALA A 524 -3.29 14.36 16.33
CA ALA A 524 -4.34 15.27 16.76
C ALA A 524 -5.71 14.59 16.67
N ALA A 525 -6.67 15.03 17.49
CA ALA A 525 -8.05 14.59 17.35
C ALA A 525 -8.74 15.31 16.18
N ILE A 526 -8.72 16.66 16.19
CA ILE A 526 -9.34 17.50 15.15
C ILE A 526 -8.28 18.33 14.43
N MET A 527 -8.35 18.45 13.11
CA MET A 527 -7.38 19.22 12.32
C MET A 527 -8.02 20.09 11.22
N PHE A 528 -7.47 21.29 11.02
CA PHE A 528 -7.82 22.22 9.93
C PHE A 528 -6.58 22.63 9.14
N ILE A 529 -6.58 22.49 7.81
CA ILE A 529 -5.40 22.75 6.97
C ILE A 529 -5.76 23.26 5.55
N GLU A 530 -4.75 23.79 4.85
CA GLU A 530 -4.69 24.13 3.41
C GLU A 530 -5.61 25.26 2.91
N GLY A 531 -6.69 25.57 3.62
CA GLY A 531 -7.56 26.70 3.30
C GLY A 531 -8.62 26.96 4.38
N SER A 532 -9.43 28.01 4.20
CA SER A 532 -10.35 28.43 5.24
C SER A 532 -11.63 27.59 5.32
N THR A 533 -12.05 27.23 6.54
CA THR A 533 -13.32 26.50 6.81
C THR A 533 -14.26 27.34 7.69
N LYS A 534 -15.46 27.72 7.23
CA LYS A 534 -16.25 28.78 7.89
C LYS A 534 -17.34 28.37 8.87
N THR A 535 -17.90 27.17 8.78
CA THR A 535 -18.98 26.78 9.70
C THR A 535 -18.88 25.31 10.06
N VAL A 536 -18.18 25.00 11.15
CA VAL A 536 -18.19 23.66 11.75
C VAL A 536 -18.84 23.69 13.13
N ASN A 537 -19.91 22.94 13.32
CA ASN A 537 -20.62 22.85 14.59
C ASN A 537 -20.30 21.52 15.27
N PHE A 538 -19.51 21.54 16.33
CA PHE A 538 -19.27 20.39 17.19
C PHE A 538 -20.26 20.37 18.34
N LYS A 539 -20.99 19.27 18.49
CA LYS A 539 -21.93 19.06 19.59
C LYS A 539 -21.77 17.67 20.20
N ASN A 540 -21.66 17.59 21.54
CA ASN A 540 -21.54 16.32 22.26
C ASN A 540 -20.36 15.45 21.77
N VAL A 541 -19.18 16.07 21.59
CA VAL A 541 -17.99 15.35 21.13
C VAL A 541 -17.09 15.00 22.31
N LEU A 542 -16.75 13.72 22.44
CA LEU A 542 -15.76 13.24 23.39
C LEU A 542 -14.44 13.00 22.67
N ILE A 543 -13.37 13.62 23.15
CA ILE A 543 -11.98 13.31 22.81
C ILE A 543 -11.37 12.66 24.06
N ASP A 544 -11.06 11.37 23.98
CA ASP A 544 -10.45 10.60 25.05
C ASP A 544 -9.15 9.97 24.53
N GLY A 545 -8.05 10.70 24.69
CA GLY A 545 -6.75 10.30 24.15
C GLY A 545 -6.48 10.93 22.78
N ALA A 546 -5.45 11.76 22.73
CA ALA A 546 -4.84 12.22 21.47
C ALA A 546 -3.33 12.34 21.67
N GLY A 547 -2.55 11.72 20.80
CA GLY A 547 -1.09 11.66 20.89
C GLY A 547 -0.43 13.03 20.95
N THR A 548 -1.00 14.03 20.27
CA THR A 548 -0.47 15.41 20.27
C THR A 548 -1.47 16.40 20.84
N PHE A 549 -2.44 16.82 20.01
CA PHE A 549 -3.34 17.93 20.31
C PHE A 549 -4.80 17.49 20.27
N ALA A 550 -5.66 18.13 21.05
CA ALA A 550 -7.10 18.03 20.81
C ALA A 550 -7.46 18.71 19.48
N ILE A 551 -6.87 19.88 19.22
CA ILE A 551 -7.10 20.66 17.99
C ILE A 551 -5.75 21.08 17.38
N GLN A 552 -5.56 20.79 16.09
CA GLN A 552 -4.44 21.23 15.27
C GLN A 552 -4.93 22.15 14.15
N ALA A 553 -4.81 23.46 14.34
CA ALA A 553 -5.28 24.47 13.41
C ALA A 553 -4.13 25.14 12.65
N GLN A 554 -3.97 24.74 11.39
CA GLN A 554 -2.95 25.26 10.47
C GLN A 554 -3.52 26.24 9.45
N ALA A 555 -4.84 26.24 9.25
CA ALA A 555 -5.56 27.19 8.43
C ALA A 555 -6.63 27.94 9.23
N ALA A 556 -7.12 29.05 8.68
CA ALA A 556 -8.22 29.81 9.27
C ALA A 556 -9.48 28.94 9.36
N PHE A 557 -10.16 28.95 10.50
CA PHE A 557 -11.41 28.23 10.66
C PHE A 557 -12.37 29.01 11.55
N VAL A 558 -13.66 28.71 11.45
CA VAL A 558 -14.68 29.15 12.39
C VAL A 558 -15.51 27.94 12.78
N ALA A 559 -15.53 27.63 14.08
CA ALA A 559 -16.21 26.48 14.65
C ALA A 559 -16.91 26.81 15.97
N ASN A 560 -18.11 26.27 16.14
CA ASN A 560 -18.88 26.33 17.36
C ASN A 560 -18.72 25.02 18.14
N PHE A 561 -18.49 25.09 19.45
CA PHE A 561 -18.32 23.93 20.32
C PHE A 561 -19.38 23.96 21.42
N GLU A 562 -20.26 22.96 21.44
CA GLU A 562 -21.30 22.76 22.46
C GLU A 562 -21.10 21.38 23.12
N ASN A 563 -20.80 21.35 24.42
CA ASN A 563 -20.60 20.10 25.16
C ASN A 563 -19.48 19.21 24.56
N VAL A 564 -18.33 19.81 24.28
CA VAL A 564 -17.15 19.10 23.80
C VAL A 564 -16.15 18.89 24.94
N VAL A 565 -15.75 17.65 25.17
CA VAL A 565 -14.85 17.28 26.27
C VAL A 565 -13.62 16.61 25.72
N ALA A 566 -12.44 17.15 26.04
CA ALA A 566 -11.16 16.52 25.76
C ALA A 566 -10.43 16.16 27.06
N LYS A 567 -9.89 14.94 27.12
CA LYS A 567 -9.08 14.43 28.22
C LYS A 567 -8.00 13.47 27.69
N ASN A 568 -7.00 13.18 28.52
CA ASN A 568 -5.88 12.30 28.18
C ASN A 568 -5.11 12.76 26.92
N ILE A 569 -4.97 14.08 26.74
CA ILE A 569 -4.20 14.66 25.64
C ILE A 569 -2.70 14.56 25.99
N GLY A 570 -1.89 14.14 25.02
CA GLY A 570 -0.46 13.89 25.21
C GLY A 570 0.33 15.11 25.71
N TYR A 571 -0.21 16.32 25.50
CA TYR A 571 0.41 17.58 25.89
C TYR A 571 -0.53 18.45 26.72
N SER A 572 0.05 19.19 27.67
CA SER A 572 -0.69 20.10 28.55
C SER A 572 -1.30 21.29 27.82
N ASN A 573 -0.73 21.69 26.68
CA ASN A 573 -1.35 22.63 25.74
C ASN A 573 -2.04 21.82 24.64
N PRO A 574 -3.38 21.70 24.66
CA PRO A 574 -4.13 20.83 23.76
C PRO A 574 -4.42 21.48 22.39
N LEU A 575 -4.00 22.73 22.15
CA LEU A 575 -4.30 23.49 20.95
C LEU A 575 -3.01 23.89 20.23
N TYR A 576 -2.79 23.37 19.02
CA TYR A 576 -1.77 23.86 18.11
C TYR A 576 -2.34 24.92 17.17
N SER A 577 -1.71 26.09 17.09
CA SER A 577 -1.91 27.04 16.00
C SER A 577 -0.83 28.11 15.98
N CYS A 578 -0.38 28.45 14.77
CA CYS A 578 0.57 29.54 14.51
C CYS A 578 -0.07 30.77 13.84
N GLN A 579 -1.40 30.80 13.70
CA GLN A 579 -2.13 31.84 12.94
C GLN A 579 -2.37 33.14 13.74
N GLY A 580 -1.51 33.50 14.70
CA GLY A 580 -1.76 34.62 15.63
C GLY A 580 -2.89 34.30 16.62
N SER A 581 -3.62 35.31 17.11
CA SER A 581 -4.69 35.11 18.10
C SER A 581 -5.83 34.24 17.53
N VAL A 582 -5.76 32.94 17.83
CA VAL A 582 -6.73 31.86 17.48
C VAL A 582 -8.16 32.13 17.98
N ASN A 583 -8.32 33.11 18.87
CA ASN A 583 -9.58 33.59 19.45
C ASN A 583 -10.67 33.98 18.43
N THR A 584 -10.38 34.15 17.13
CA THR A 584 -11.40 34.52 16.14
C THR A 584 -12.18 33.32 15.57
N GLY A 585 -11.67 32.09 15.75
CA GLY A 585 -12.24 30.89 15.13
C GLY A 585 -12.97 29.93 16.06
N ILE A 586 -12.75 30.00 17.38
CA ILE A 586 -13.34 29.07 18.36
C ILE A 586 -14.46 29.78 19.12
N ASN A 587 -15.69 29.35 18.91
CA ASN A 587 -16.86 29.85 19.63
C ASN A 587 -17.35 28.79 20.63
N LEU A 588 -17.26 29.09 21.93
CA LEU A 588 -17.76 28.20 22.97
C LEU A 588 -19.25 28.49 23.24
N VAL A 589 -20.08 27.46 23.09
CA VAL A 589 -21.52 27.51 23.33
C VAL A 589 -21.85 26.72 24.60
N GLY A 590 -22.41 27.40 25.60
CA GLY A 590 -22.75 26.79 26.90
C GLY A 590 -21.54 26.40 27.75
N SER A 591 -21.79 25.72 28.87
CA SER A 591 -20.79 25.42 29.90
C SER A 591 -20.13 24.03 29.81
N GLY A 592 -20.55 23.17 28.87
CA GLY A 592 -20.07 21.78 28.76
C GLY A 592 -18.72 21.59 28.07
N ASN A 593 -18.01 22.67 27.75
CA ASN A 593 -16.76 22.61 26.99
C ASN A 593 -15.54 22.53 27.91
N PHE A 594 -14.67 21.54 27.71
CA PHE A 594 -13.52 21.31 28.60
C PHE A 594 -12.31 20.67 27.90
N GLY A 595 -11.10 21.10 28.25
CA GLY A 595 -9.85 20.35 28.02
C GLY A 595 -9.23 20.41 26.62
N PHE A 596 -9.82 21.12 25.65
CA PHE A 596 -9.30 21.23 24.28
C PHE A 596 -8.78 22.62 23.89
N TYR A 597 -8.98 23.63 24.75
CA TYR A 597 -8.69 25.03 24.46
C TYR A 597 -7.59 25.57 25.39
N ALA A 598 -6.67 26.36 24.83
CA ALA A 598 -5.64 27.10 25.58
C ALA A 598 -5.28 28.41 24.85
N ASP A 599 -5.03 29.47 25.63
CA ASP A 599 -4.57 30.78 25.15
C ASP A 599 -3.36 31.23 25.99
N PRO A 600 -2.16 31.43 25.39
CA PRO A 600 -1.87 31.28 23.96
C PRO A 600 -1.90 29.81 23.51
N SER A 601 -2.18 29.60 22.22
CA SER A 601 -1.99 28.30 21.57
C SER A 601 -0.51 27.92 21.54
N TYR A 602 -0.24 26.62 21.44
CA TYR A 602 1.10 26.14 21.15
C TYR A 602 1.43 26.42 19.67
N CYS A 603 2.53 27.14 19.45
CA CYS A 603 3.15 27.34 18.14
C CYS A 603 4.66 27.09 18.29
N GLY A 604 5.02 25.82 18.34
CA GLY A 604 6.41 25.37 18.44
C GLY A 604 6.66 24.18 17.52
N PRO A 605 7.84 23.55 17.61
CA PRO A 605 8.16 22.34 16.85
C PRO A 605 7.11 21.25 17.02
N TRP A 606 6.94 20.40 16.02
CA TRP A 606 6.02 19.28 16.09
C TRP A 606 6.42 18.30 17.20
N PRO A 607 5.56 18.09 18.20
CA PRO A 607 5.90 17.20 19.30
C PRO A 607 5.81 15.73 18.89
N THR A 608 6.60 14.87 19.54
CA THR A 608 6.44 13.41 19.44
C THR A 608 5.13 12.98 20.09
N PRO A 609 4.29 12.14 19.47
CA PRO A 609 3.07 11.67 20.10
C PRO A 609 3.31 10.95 21.44
N VAL A 610 2.43 11.22 22.42
CA VAL A 610 2.36 10.54 23.72
C VAL A 610 0.96 9.96 23.88
N TYR A 611 0.86 8.64 23.89
CA TYR A 611 -0.41 7.92 23.96
C TYR A 611 -0.88 7.72 25.41
N PRO A 612 -2.18 7.49 25.65
CA PRO A 612 -2.69 7.12 26.96
C PRO A 612 -1.86 6.02 27.63
N GLY A 613 -1.60 6.17 28.94
CA GLY A 613 -0.69 5.29 29.68
C GLY A 613 0.80 5.68 29.58
N GLY A 614 1.12 6.79 28.91
CA GLY A 614 2.51 7.27 28.76
C GLY A 614 3.31 6.47 27.73
N ILE A 615 2.63 5.71 26.88
CA ILE A 615 3.25 4.92 25.82
C ILE A 615 3.71 5.90 24.73
N THR A 616 4.98 5.81 24.36
CA THR A 616 5.52 6.45 23.16
C THR A 616 5.91 5.37 22.16
N ASN A 617 5.92 5.67 20.86
CA ASN A 617 6.59 4.79 19.92
C ASN A 617 8.05 4.59 20.39
N PRO A 618 8.63 3.38 20.24
CA PRO A 618 10.03 3.16 20.59
C PRO A 618 10.92 4.21 19.94
N THR A 619 11.71 4.91 20.75
CA THR A 619 12.69 5.91 20.27
C THR A 619 13.92 5.17 19.73
N GLY A 620 13.77 4.65 18.53
CA GLY A 620 14.79 3.95 17.78
C GLY A 620 14.16 3.38 16.52
N SER A 621 14.82 3.56 15.37
CA SER A 621 14.55 2.67 14.25
C SER A 621 14.65 1.23 14.79
N PRO A 622 13.64 0.36 14.58
CA PRO A 622 13.74 -1.01 15.06
C PRO A 622 15.04 -1.58 14.48
N THR A 623 15.98 -1.95 15.34
CA THR A 623 17.22 -2.64 14.94
C THR A 623 16.97 -4.01 14.31
N THR A 624 15.71 -4.42 14.26
CA THR A 624 15.20 -5.49 13.41
C THR A 624 14.36 -4.87 12.30
N THR A 625 14.95 -4.65 11.14
CA THR A 625 14.20 -4.61 9.88
C THR A 625 13.19 -5.77 9.89
N PRO A 626 11.92 -5.58 9.48
CA PRO A 626 11.00 -6.69 9.27
C PRO A 626 11.74 -7.78 8.51
N THR A 627 11.85 -8.94 9.15
CA THR A 627 12.93 -9.92 8.97
C THR A 627 13.41 -10.04 7.53
N THR A 628 14.69 -9.75 7.32
CA THR A 628 15.44 -10.27 6.17
C THR A 628 15.11 -11.76 6.05
N PRO A 629 14.84 -12.30 4.85
CA PRO A 629 14.66 -13.74 4.67
C PRO A 629 15.80 -14.49 5.35
N PRO A 630 15.54 -15.44 6.28
CA PRO A 630 16.64 -16.17 6.88
C PRO A 630 17.35 -16.97 5.80
N ALA A 631 18.66 -17.06 5.96
CA ALA A 631 19.46 -18.00 5.20
C ALA A 631 18.94 -19.41 5.49
N THR A 632 18.45 -20.09 4.45
CA THR A 632 18.08 -21.50 4.51
C THR A 632 19.22 -22.31 5.16
N PRO A 633 18.96 -23.13 6.19
CA PRO A 633 19.99 -23.99 6.76
C PRO A 633 20.48 -24.94 5.66
N THR A 634 21.79 -24.99 5.45
CA THR A 634 22.42 -25.87 4.45
C THR A 634 22.14 -27.33 4.80
N PRO A 635 21.33 -28.07 4.01
CA PRO A 635 21.21 -29.51 4.22
C PRO A 635 22.47 -30.21 3.72
N THR A 636 22.95 -31.16 4.52
CA THR A 636 24.02 -32.09 4.16
C THR A 636 23.61 -32.89 2.90
N PRO A 637 24.50 -33.07 1.91
CA PRO A 637 24.11 -33.54 0.59
C PRO A 637 23.67 -35.01 0.61
N THR A 638 22.41 -35.26 0.29
CA THR A 638 21.92 -36.54 -0.24
C THR A 638 21.66 -36.34 -1.74
N PRO A 639 22.12 -37.24 -2.62
CA PRO A 639 22.10 -37.00 -4.06
C PRO A 639 20.67 -37.13 -4.58
N THR A 640 20.06 -36.03 -5.01
CA THR A 640 18.79 -36.05 -5.73
C THR A 640 18.87 -35.17 -6.97
N VAL A 641 18.43 -35.78 -8.06
CA VAL A 641 18.39 -35.35 -9.45
C VAL A 641 17.87 -33.91 -9.63
N THR A 642 18.63 -33.10 -10.38
CA THR A 642 18.22 -31.75 -10.82
C THR A 642 17.00 -31.82 -11.74
N PRO A 643 15.86 -31.19 -11.41
CA PRO A 643 14.84 -30.91 -12.40
C PRO A 643 15.31 -29.73 -13.25
N THR A 644 15.48 -29.95 -14.55
CA THR A 644 15.76 -28.90 -15.54
C THR A 644 14.59 -27.91 -15.61
N GLN A 645 14.89 -26.63 -15.42
CA GLN A 645 14.01 -25.49 -15.71
C GLN A 645 13.46 -25.59 -17.15
N PRO A 646 12.17 -25.26 -17.42
CA PRO A 646 11.68 -25.19 -18.79
C PRO A 646 12.49 -24.16 -19.58
N ALA A 647 13.08 -24.57 -20.70
CA ALA A 647 13.84 -23.69 -21.56
C ALA A 647 12.93 -22.59 -22.15
N CYS A 648 13.34 -21.33 -22.06
CA CYS A 648 12.69 -20.23 -22.76
C CYS A 648 12.93 -20.37 -24.26
N THR A 649 11.87 -20.64 -25.04
CA THR A 649 11.97 -20.75 -26.51
C THR A 649 11.80 -19.37 -27.14
N VAL A 650 12.77 -18.94 -27.93
CA VAL A 650 12.65 -17.78 -28.83
C VAL A 650 11.67 -18.18 -29.94
N GLY A 651 10.50 -17.53 -29.99
CA GLY A 651 9.45 -17.83 -30.98
C GLY A 651 9.87 -17.47 -32.43
N THR A 652 8.99 -17.74 -33.41
CA THR A 652 9.19 -17.32 -34.80
C THR A 652 8.47 -16.00 -35.08
N GLY A 653 9.14 -15.03 -35.71
CA GLY A 653 8.56 -13.72 -36.04
C GLY A 653 9.25 -12.57 -35.29
N ASP A 654 8.45 -11.66 -34.73
CA ASP A 654 8.94 -10.60 -33.84
C ASP A 654 9.33 -11.20 -32.48
N LEU A 655 10.63 -11.32 -32.24
CA LEU A 655 11.23 -11.89 -31.05
C LEU A 655 11.00 -11.03 -29.80
N ALA A 656 10.66 -9.75 -29.97
CA ALA A 656 10.44 -8.79 -28.89
C ALA A 656 8.98 -8.77 -28.41
N ARG A 657 8.03 -9.33 -29.17
CA ARG A 657 6.59 -9.29 -28.84
C ARG A 657 6.29 -9.87 -27.47
N GLY A 658 5.64 -9.07 -26.61
CA GLY A 658 5.24 -9.46 -25.26
C GLY A 658 6.43 -9.76 -24.32
N LYS A 659 7.64 -9.34 -24.67
CA LYS A 659 8.83 -9.46 -23.83
C LYS A 659 8.97 -8.28 -22.86
N SER A 660 9.84 -8.42 -21.87
CA SER A 660 10.11 -7.33 -20.92
C SER A 660 10.89 -6.21 -21.61
N ALA A 661 10.47 -4.96 -21.41
CA ALA A 661 11.12 -3.77 -21.91
C ALA A 661 11.37 -2.74 -20.79
N THR A 662 12.50 -2.04 -20.85
CA THR A 662 12.92 -1.00 -19.90
C THR A 662 13.39 0.24 -20.65
N ALA A 663 13.30 1.43 -20.04
CA ALA A 663 13.78 2.67 -20.66
C ALA A 663 14.57 3.54 -19.67
N THR A 664 15.39 4.44 -20.20
CA THR A 664 16.17 5.39 -19.38
C THR A 664 15.31 6.43 -18.68
N SER A 665 14.16 6.75 -19.25
CA SER A 665 13.11 7.55 -18.63
C SER A 665 11.79 7.35 -19.39
N THR A 666 10.71 7.78 -18.76
CA THR A 666 9.37 7.82 -19.35
C THR A 666 8.70 9.13 -18.96
N THR A 667 7.82 9.64 -19.81
CA THR A 667 6.94 10.77 -19.49
C THR A 667 5.51 10.27 -19.37
N GLN A 668 4.80 10.67 -18.31
CA GLN A 668 3.41 10.26 -18.06
C GLN A 668 3.24 8.72 -18.13
N SER A 669 2.20 8.23 -18.81
CA SER A 669 1.88 6.81 -18.99
C SER A 669 2.57 6.16 -20.21
N TYR A 670 3.44 6.88 -20.93
CA TYR A 670 4.10 6.40 -22.15
C TYR A 670 5.32 5.53 -21.82
N GLY A 671 5.06 4.39 -21.19
CA GLY A 671 6.06 3.46 -20.66
C GLY A 671 6.78 2.61 -21.71
N ALA A 672 7.91 2.00 -21.30
CA ALA A 672 8.72 1.15 -22.18
C ALA A 672 7.97 -0.09 -22.71
N GLY A 673 7.02 -0.64 -21.95
CA GLY A 673 6.20 -1.79 -22.35
C GLY A 673 5.39 -1.56 -23.64
N ASN A 674 5.09 -0.30 -23.96
CA ASN A 674 4.33 0.07 -25.15
C ASN A 674 5.09 -0.22 -26.46
N VAL A 675 6.41 -0.43 -26.43
CA VAL A 675 7.17 -0.77 -27.65
C VAL A 675 7.07 -2.25 -28.05
N VAL A 676 6.47 -3.09 -27.21
CA VAL A 676 6.44 -4.56 -27.38
C VAL A 676 5.02 -5.14 -27.25
N ASP A 677 4.00 -4.30 -27.10
CA ASP A 677 2.60 -4.68 -26.89
C ASP A 677 1.86 -5.04 -28.20
N GLY A 678 2.43 -4.69 -29.36
CA GLY A 678 1.83 -4.90 -30.67
C GLY A 678 0.69 -3.93 -31.01
N ASN A 679 0.48 -2.88 -30.21
CA ASN A 679 -0.53 -1.87 -30.42
C ASN A 679 0.09 -0.60 -31.03
N ALA A 680 -0.26 -0.30 -32.28
CA ALA A 680 0.31 0.85 -32.98
C ALA A 680 -0.14 2.22 -32.43
N ASN A 681 -1.12 2.28 -31.53
CA ASN A 681 -1.66 3.52 -30.98
C ASN A 681 -1.05 3.89 -29.62
N THR A 682 -0.33 2.97 -28.96
CA THR A 682 0.44 3.23 -27.75
C THR A 682 1.90 3.53 -28.13
N TYR A 683 2.63 4.21 -27.25
CA TYR A 683 4.04 4.51 -27.48
C TYR A 683 4.80 4.72 -26.18
N TRP A 684 6.10 4.48 -26.23
CA TRP A 684 7.05 4.97 -25.26
C TRP A 684 7.43 6.41 -25.60
N GLU A 685 7.49 7.29 -24.59
CA GLU A 685 8.06 8.64 -24.69
C GLU A 685 9.02 8.88 -23.53
N SER A 686 10.24 9.30 -23.84
CA SER A 686 11.23 9.67 -22.82
C SER A 686 10.95 11.02 -22.17
N ALA A 687 11.70 11.38 -21.14
CA ALA A 687 11.74 12.75 -20.63
C ALA A 687 12.08 13.75 -21.74
N ASN A 688 11.36 14.88 -21.75
CA ASN A 688 11.55 15.96 -22.72
C ASN A 688 12.89 16.67 -22.50
N ASN A 689 13.55 17.04 -23.61
CA ASN A 689 14.84 17.74 -23.70
C ASN A 689 16.02 16.99 -23.04
N ALA A 690 15.91 15.67 -22.89
CA ALA A 690 16.86 14.85 -22.14
C ALA A 690 17.67 13.89 -23.02
N PHE A 691 17.81 14.12 -24.33
CA PHE A 691 18.60 13.24 -25.20
C PHE A 691 20.07 13.10 -24.74
N PRO A 692 20.70 11.92 -24.89
CA PRO A 692 20.15 10.69 -25.44
C PRO A 692 19.23 9.94 -24.46
N GLN A 693 18.21 9.29 -25.00
CA GLN A 693 17.27 8.45 -24.25
C GLN A 693 17.12 7.10 -24.94
N SER A 694 16.93 6.02 -24.17
CA SER A 694 16.91 4.68 -24.73
C SER A 694 15.80 3.80 -24.17
N VAL A 695 15.39 2.84 -24.99
CA VAL A 695 14.48 1.74 -24.63
C VAL A 695 15.13 0.41 -25.02
N THR A 696 15.03 -0.59 -24.14
CA THR A 696 15.73 -1.88 -24.21
C THR A 696 14.76 -3.03 -23.99
N VAL A 697 14.79 -4.06 -24.85
CA VAL A 697 14.01 -5.31 -24.70
C VAL A 697 14.90 -6.50 -24.35
N ASP A 698 14.44 -7.38 -23.45
CA ASP A 698 15.04 -8.71 -23.17
C ASP A 698 14.31 -9.82 -23.95
N LEU A 699 14.98 -10.39 -24.96
CA LEU A 699 14.48 -11.47 -25.82
C LEU A 699 14.40 -12.83 -25.10
N CYS A 700 14.78 -12.90 -23.82
CA CYS A 700 14.80 -14.08 -22.94
C CYS A 700 15.93 -15.09 -23.23
N ALA A 701 16.41 -15.19 -24.47
CA ALA A 701 17.60 -15.96 -24.84
C ALA A 701 18.37 -15.25 -25.97
N THR A 702 19.63 -15.63 -26.17
CA THR A 702 20.44 -15.07 -27.25
C THR A 702 19.88 -15.48 -28.61
N ALA A 703 19.58 -14.49 -29.44
CA ALA A 703 19.17 -14.66 -30.82
C ALA A 703 20.19 -14.03 -31.77
N SER A 704 20.34 -14.62 -32.96
CA SER A 704 21.05 -13.98 -34.07
C SER A 704 20.12 -12.96 -34.70
N VAL A 705 20.27 -11.68 -34.34
CA VAL A 705 19.44 -10.58 -34.82
C VAL A 705 19.84 -10.19 -36.24
N GLN A 706 18.85 -10.12 -37.13
CA GLN A 706 19.02 -9.86 -38.57
C GLN A 706 18.43 -8.51 -38.99
N ARG A 707 17.36 -8.07 -38.33
CA ARG A 707 16.81 -6.72 -38.52
C ARG A 707 16.03 -6.30 -37.28
N VAL A 708 15.95 -4.99 -37.08
CA VAL A 708 15.06 -4.34 -36.12
C VAL A 708 14.09 -3.46 -36.88
N GLU A 709 12.81 -3.54 -36.55
CA GLU A 709 11.80 -2.62 -37.06
C GLU A 709 11.35 -1.69 -35.94
N LEU A 710 11.35 -0.39 -36.24
CA LEU A 710 10.90 0.65 -35.33
C LEU A 710 9.69 1.34 -35.94
N ALA A 711 8.70 1.69 -35.11
CA ALA A 711 7.51 2.39 -35.55
C ALA A 711 7.17 3.60 -34.67
N LEU A 712 6.40 4.53 -35.25
CA LEU A 712 5.61 5.53 -34.53
C LEU A 712 4.13 5.33 -34.84
N PRO A 713 3.20 5.90 -34.03
CA PRO A 713 1.78 5.84 -34.33
C PRO A 713 1.47 6.32 -35.74
N SER A 714 0.64 5.58 -36.49
CA SER A 714 0.40 5.86 -37.92
C SER A 714 -0.30 7.20 -38.19
N SER A 715 -0.98 7.75 -37.18
CA SER A 715 -1.66 9.06 -37.23
C SER A 715 -0.72 10.25 -37.05
N TRP A 716 0.54 10.04 -36.69
CA TRP A 716 1.48 11.10 -36.37
C TRP A 716 2.12 11.71 -37.61
N GLY A 717 2.31 13.04 -37.61
CA GLY A 717 3.01 13.72 -38.71
C GLY A 717 4.47 13.27 -38.89
N GLN A 718 4.96 13.39 -40.13
CA GLN A 718 6.31 13.00 -40.54
C GLN A 718 7.39 13.63 -39.64
N ARG A 719 8.38 12.82 -39.23
CA ARG A 719 9.53 13.28 -38.44
C ARG A 719 10.75 12.40 -38.62
N ASN A 720 11.90 12.95 -38.30
CA ASN A 720 13.14 12.18 -38.21
C ASN A 720 13.50 11.91 -36.75
N GLN A 721 13.94 10.69 -36.45
CA GLN A 721 14.68 10.41 -35.20
C GLN A 721 16.09 9.94 -35.52
N THR A 722 17.08 10.54 -34.84
CA THR A 722 18.47 10.09 -34.87
C THR A 722 18.66 9.07 -33.76
N LEU A 723 19.04 7.84 -34.10
CA LEU A 723 19.21 6.76 -33.12
C LEU A 723 20.29 5.76 -33.51
N THR A 724 20.80 5.03 -32.53
CA THR A 724 21.68 3.86 -32.68
C THR A 724 20.99 2.62 -32.09
N LEU A 725 21.29 1.45 -32.65
CA LEU A 725 20.86 0.15 -32.11
C LEU A 725 22.05 -0.59 -31.50
N GLN A 726 21.85 -1.14 -30.32
CA GLN A 726 22.87 -1.88 -29.56
C GLN A 726 22.34 -3.24 -29.13
N GLY A 727 23.23 -4.22 -29.03
CA GLY A 727 22.93 -5.60 -28.66
C GLY A 727 23.86 -6.09 -27.56
N SER A 728 23.32 -6.88 -26.63
CA SER A 728 24.07 -7.47 -25.52
C SER A 728 23.59 -8.91 -25.25
N THR A 729 24.49 -9.81 -24.86
CA THR A 729 24.14 -11.17 -24.43
C THR A 729 23.95 -11.29 -22.92
N ASP A 730 24.46 -10.35 -22.14
CA ASP A 730 24.55 -10.37 -20.68
C ASP A 730 23.83 -9.19 -19.99
N GLY A 731 23.37 -8.20 -20.76
CA GLY A 731 22.69 -6.98 -20.27
C GLY A 731 23.66 -5.88 -19.81
N SER A 732 24.95 -6.18 -19.70
CA SER A 732 25.98 -5.26 -19.18
C SER A 732 27.00 -4.83 -20.24
N SER A 733 27.34 -5.72 -21.17
CA SER A 733 28.32 -5.51 -22.23
C SER A 733 27.60 -5.27 -23.55
N TRP A 734 27.75 -4.08 -24.11
CA TRP A 734 26.97 -3.65 -25.28
C TRP A 734 27.84 -3.53 -26.52
N SER A 735 27.37 -4.11 -27.62
CA SER A 735 27.95 -3.97 -28.96
C SER A 735 27.00 -3.19 -29.86
N THR A 736 27.55 -2.39 -30.78
CA THR A 736 26.74 -1.62 -31.72
C THR A 736 26.22 -2.54 -32.83
N LEU A 737 24.90 -2.69 -32.94
CA LEU A 737 24.22 -3.42 -34.02
C LEU A 737 23.98 -2.52 -35.25
N ALA A 738 23.67 -1.24 -35.03
CA ALA A 738 23.62 -0.22 -36.06
C ALA A 738 24.16 1.11 -35.52
N ALA A 739 25.09 1.73 -36.23
CA ALA A 739 25.65 3.03 -35.87
C ALA A 739 24.56 4.12 -35.85
N SER A 740 24.81 5.20 -35.11
CA SER A 740 23.86 6.31 -34.99
C SER A 740 23.58 6.92 -36.37
N LYS A 741 22.29 6.95 -36.75
CA LYS A 741 21.81 7.48 -38.03
C LYS A 741 20.45 8.14 -37.84
N SER A 742 20.15 9.16 -38.66
CA SER A 742 18.83 9.77 -38.75
C SER A 742 17.90 8.93 -39.64
N TYR A 743 16.75 8.54 -39.10
CA TYR A 743 15.73 7.74 -39.76
C TYR A 743 14.44 8.54 -39.91
N SER A 744 13.88 8.55 -41.11
CA SER A 744 12.61 9.22 -41.41
C SER A 744 11.43 8.30 -41.13
N PHE A 745 10.56 8.73 -40.23
CA PHE A 745 9.26 8.13 -39.98
C PHE A 745 8.23 8.95 -40.75
N ASP A 746 7.77 8.38 -41.86
CA ASP A 746 6.83 9.00 -42.79
C ASP A 746 5.51 8.23 -42.81
N PRO A 747 4.35 8.89 -42.57
CA PRO A 747 3.03 8.26 -42.64
C PRO A 747 2.74 7.60 -43.99
N ALA A 748 3.30 8.11 -45.09
CA ALA A 748 3.20 7.50 -46.42
C ALA A 748 3.85 6.10 -46.48
N SER A 749 4.77 5.81 -45.56
CA SER A 749 5.40 4.51 -45.32
C SER A 749 4.99 3.88 -43.99
N SER A 750 3.78 4.19 -43.52
CA SER A 750 3.20 3.69 -42.27
C SER A 750 3.98 4.05 -41.00
N ASN A 751 4.76 5.14 -41.02
CA ASN A 751 5.61 5.55 -39.89
C ASN A 751 6.51 4.40 -39.38
N ARG A 752 7.08 3.62 -40.29
CA ARG A 752 7.93 2.47 -39.96
C ARG A 752 9.28 2.57 -40.63
N VAL A 753 10.32 2.15 -39.92
CA VAL A 753 11.68 2.02 -40.45
C VAL A 753 12.21 0.62 -40.17
N VAL A 754 12.75 0.00 -41.23
CA VAL A 754 13.37 -1.32 -41.17
C VAL A 754 14.88 -1.14 -41.20
N ILE A 755 15.58 -1.60 -40.17
CA ILE A 755 17.03 -1.44 -40.01
C ILE A 755 17.69 -2.82 -40.05
N PRO A 756 18.38 -3.18 -41.14
CA PRO A 756 19.19 -4.40 -41.18
C PRO A 756 20.32 -4.32 -40.15
N VAL A 757 20.49 -5.37 -39.37
CA VAL A 757 21.56 -5.49 -38.38
C VAL A 757 22.16 -6.89 -38.40
N SER A 758 23.35 -7.06 -37.82
CA SER A 758 23.94 -8.37 -37.64
C SER A 758 24.60 -8.45 -36.27
N GLY A 759 24.18 -9.40 -35.45
CA GLY A 759 24.83 -9.68 -34.17
C GLY A 759 24.01 -10.60 -33.28
N ASN A 760 24.68 -11.25 -32.34
CA ASN A 760 24.03 -12.09 -31.34
C ASN A 760 23.65 -11.22 -30.13
N ALA A 761 22.37 -11.18 -29.80
CA ALA A 761 21.87 -10.40 -28.67
C ALA A 761 20.74 -11.14 -27.96
N ARG A 762 20.76 -11.07 -26.62
CA ARG A 762 19.60 -11.32 -25.77
C ARG A 762 18.88 -10.00 -25.48
N TYR A 763 19.62 -8.92 -25.29
CA TYR A 763 19.07 -7.60 -25.04
C TYR A 763 19.30 -6.70 -26.26
N VAL A 764 18.25 -6.04 -26.75
CA VAL A 764 18.33 -5.10 -27.87
C VAL A 764 17.87 -3.72 -27.41
N ARG A 765 18.70 -2.70 -27.63
CA ARG A 765 18.47 -1.32 -27.17
C ARG A 765 18.45 -0.35 -28.35
N ALA A 766 17.42 0.49 -28.41
CA ALA A 766 17.39 1.67 -29.27
C ALA A 766 17.70 2.91 -28.43
N THR A 767 18.74 3.67 -28.80
CA THR A 767 19.11 4.92 -28.13
C THR A 767 18.90 6.08 -29.10
N VAL A 768 17.92 6.94 -28.81
CA VAL A 768 17.55 8.12 -29.56
C VAL A 768 18.34 9.34 -29.05
N THR A 769 18.97 10.09 -29.96
CA THR A 769 19.77 11.29 -29.69
C THR A 769 19.15 12.56 -30.24
N ALA A 770 18.17 12.47 -31.15
CA ALA A 770 17.39 13.62 -31.63
C ALA A 770 16.04 13.17 -32.19
N ASN A 771 15.02 14.02 -32.12
CA ASN A 771 13.71 13.83 -32.75
C ASN A 771 13.21 15.20 -33.25
N THR A 772 12.78 15.29 -34.52
CA THR A 772 12.32 16.56 -35.10
C THR A 772 10.86 16.88 -34.79
N GLY A 773 10.06 15.91 -34.34
CA GLY A 773 8.64 16.10 -34.05
C GLY A 773 8.34 16.49 -32.61
N TRP A 774 9.23 16.15 -31.68
CA TRP A 774 9.09 16.41 -30.24
C TRP A 774 10.45 16.31 -29.54
N PRO A 775 10.74 17.02 -28.44
CA PRO A 775 12.05 16.94 -27.78
C PRO A 775 12.25 15.67 -26.93
N ALA A 776 11.71 14.53 -27.33
CA ALA A 776 11.88 13.24 -26.63
C ALA A 776 12.09 12.08 -27.59
N GLY A 777 12.68 10.98 -27.10
CA GLY A 777 12.68 9.71 -27.81
C GLY A 777 11.28 9.14 -27.77
N GLN A 778 10.76 8.73 -28.93
CA GLN A 778 9.39 8.20 -29.03
C GLN A 778 9.39 6.95 -29.90
N LEU A 779 8.73 5.87 -29.49
CA LEU A 779 8.55 4.65 -30.31
C LEU A 779 7.23 3.97 -29.94
N SER A 780 6.40 3.62 -30.93
CA SER A 780 5.24 2.73 -30.73
C SER A 780 5.59 1.25 -30.92
N SER A 781 6.75 0.94 -31.49
CA SER A 781 7.19 -0.43 -31.66
C SER A 781 8.70 -0.52 -31.73
N LEU A 782 9.26 -1.55 -31.09
CA LEU A 782 10.64 -2.04 -31.23
C LEU A 782 10.56 -3.55 -31.46
N GLU A 783 10.51 -3.93 -32.73
CA GLU A 783 10.38 -5.33 -33.15
C GLU A 783 11.74 -5.88 -33.54
N VAL A 784 12.04 -7.09 -33.10
CA VAL A 784 13.36 -7.72 -33.33
C VAL A 784 13.15 -8.99 -34.14
N TYR A 785 13.82 -9.12 -35.28
CA TYR A 785 13.69 -10.30 -36.13
C TYR A 785 15.04 -10.97 -36.33
N GLY A 786 15.04 -12.29 -36.20
CA GLY A 786 16.24 -13.11 -36.25
C GLY A 786 15.94 -14.58 -36.04
N THR A 787 16.98 -15.37 -35.80
CA THR A 787 16.86 -16.79 -35.49
C THR A 787 17.32 -17.04 -34.05
N GLY A 788 16.45 -17.64 -33.24
CA GLY A 788 16.80 -18.07 -31.89
C GLY A 788 17.78 -19.25 -31.92
N SER A 789 18.76 -19.26 -31.01
CA SER A 789 19.47 -20.49 -30.68
C SER A 789 18.79 -21.15 -29.48
N THR A 790 18.39 -22.41 -29.61
CA THR A 790 18.03 -23.23 -28.45
C THR A 790 19.28 -23.41 -27.59
N ALA A 791 19.15 -23.15 -26.29
CA ALA A 791 20.24 -23.41 -25.35
C ALA A 791 20.64 -24.89 -25.43
N THR A 792 21.81 -25.17 -25.98
CA THR A 792 22.42 -26.50 -25.87
C THR A 792 23.17 -26.55 -24.54
N PRO A 793 22.90 -27.51 -23.65
CA PRO A 793 23.66 -27.64 -22.42
C PRO A 793 25.11 -28.01 -22.77
N THR A 794 26.04 -27.09 -22.52
CA THR A 794 27.48 -27.35 -22.70
C THR A 794 27.95 -28.37 -21.66
N PRO A 795 28.65 -29.46 -22.05
CA PRO A 795 29.13 -30.47 -21.12
C PRO A 795 30.17 -29.88 -20.15
N THR A 796 29.97 -30.11 -18.86
CA THR A 796 30.85 -29.68 -17.77
C THR A 796 32.18 -30.44 -17.82
N PRO A 797 33.35 -29.78 -18.01
CA PRO A 797 34.64 -30.43 -17.79
C PRO A 797 34.88 -30.65 -16.30
N THR A 798 35.42 -31.82 -15.96
CA THR A 798 35.79 -32.26 -14.60
C THR A 798 36.67 -31.21 -13.91
N PRO A 799 36.27 -30.69 -12.72
CA PRO A 799 37.02 -29.62 -12.06
C PRO A 799 38.33 -30.17 -11.47
N THR A 800 39.45 -29.63 -11.94
CA THR A 800 40.72 -29.65 -11.20
C THR A 800 40.77 -28.40 -10.32
N THR A 801 41.05 -28.58 -9.03
CA THR A 801 41.00 -27.56 -7.99
C THR A 801 41.95 -26.40 -8.28
N THR A 802 41.40 -25.24 -8.63
CA THR A 802 42.06 -23.93 -8.52
C THR A 802 41.18 -23.07 -7.60
N PRO A 803 41.74 -22.42 -6.56
CA PRO A 803 40.93 -21.71 -5.58
C PRO A 803 40.35 -20.43 -6.19
N THR A 804 39.04 -20.44 -6.44
CA THR A 804 38.29 -19.25 -6.83
C THR A 804 37.70 -18.64 -5.56
N THR A 805 37.99 -17.35 -5.33
CA THR A 805 37.49 -16.57 -4.21
C THR A 805 35.97 -16.44 -4.23
N THR A 806 35.35 -16.76 -3.10
CA THR A 806 33.94 -16.55 -2.79
C THR A 806 33.51 -15.10 -3.10
N PRO A 807 32.42 -14.86 -3.85
CA PRO A 807 31.78 -13.54 -3.87
C PRO A 807 31.17 -13.29 -2.49
N THR A 808 31.71 -12.32 -1.76
CA THR A 808 31.17 -11.86 -0.48
C THR A 808 29.96 -10.96 -0.69
N THR A 809 28.95 -11.14 0.16
CA THR A 809 27.79 -10.25 0.36
C THR A 809 28.21 -8.77 0.36
N PRO A 810 27.49 -7.83 -0.29
CA PRO A 810 27.82 -6.41 -0.21
C PRO A 810 27.79 -5.96 1.25
N ALA A 811 28.91 -5.47 1.77
CA ALA A 811 28.97 -5.02 3.16
C ALA A 811 28.14 -3.74 3.34
N THR A 812 27.34 -3.71 4.39
CA THR A 812 26.50 -2.57 4.78
C THR A 812 27.24 -1.53 5.61
N VAL A 813 28.53 -1.75 5.91
CA VAL A 813 29.34 -0.86 6.75
C VAL A 813 30.03 0.21 5.90
N ASN A 814 29.74 1.49 6.17
CA ASN A 814 30.48 2.61 5.60
C ASN A 814 31.89 2.68 6.22
N LEU A 815 32.89 2.33 5.44
CA LEU A 815 34.32 2.30 5.81
C LEU A 815 34.92 3.70 6.03
N ALA A 816 34.28 4.75 5.51
CA ALA A 816 34.74 6.14 5.61
C ALA A 816 34.20 6.86 6.86
N ALA A 817 33.18 6.33 7.54
CA ALA A 817 32.55 6.99 8.69
C ALA A 817 33.57 7.30 9.80
N GLY A 818 33.63 8.56 10.24
CA GLY A 818 34.54 9.05 11.27
C GLY A 818 36.04 8.97 10.94
N LYS A 819 36.41 8.74 9.67
CA LYS A 819 37.81 8.62 9.24
C LYS A 819 38.49 9.96 9.00
N GLN A 820 39.82 9.94 8.91
CA GLN A 820 40.60 11.13 8.55
C GLN A 820 40.35 11.49 7.08
N VAL A 821 40.00 12.75 6.82
CA VAL A 821 39.77 13.30 5.49
C VAL A 821 40.65 14.51 5.27
N SER A 822 41.33 14.57 4.12
CA SER A 822 42.17 15.70 3.73
C SER A 822 41.70 16.28 2.40
N GLY A 823 41.47 17.59 2.38
CA GLY A 823 41.17 18.39 1.19
C GLY A 823 41.27 19.86 1.58
N ALA A 824 41.67 20.73 0.64
CA ALA A 824 41.58 22.16 0.87
C ALA A 824 40.10 22.56 1.01
N ASN A 825 39.79 23.53 1.87
CA ASN A 825 38.43 24.02 2.04
C ASN A 825 38.35 25.54 1.96
N ALA A 826 37.16 26.04 1.64
CA ALA A 826 36.76 27.42 1.81
C ALA A 826 36.09 27.61 3.17
N ASP A 827 36.40 28.71 3.85
CA ASP A 827 35.73 29.16 5.08
C ASP A 827 35.60 28.05 6.16
N VAL A 828 34.44 27.92 6.81
CA VAL A 828 34.13 26.91 7.84
C VAL A 828 33.73 25.53 7.29
N TYR A 829 33.66 25.35 5.96
CA TYR A 829 33.18 24.11 5.31
C TYR A 829 34.27 23.05 5.17
N VAL A 830 34.75 22.57 6.32
CA VAL A 830 35.93 21.71 6.45
C VAL A 830 35.73 20.28 5.91
N ALA A 831 36.83 19.62 5.54
CA ALA A 831 36.83 18.28 4.95
C ALA A 831 36.27 17.18 5.86
N SER A 832 36.31 17.35 7.19
CA SER A 832 35.76 16.36 8.13
C SER A 832 34.24 16.25 8.10
N ASN A 833 33.53 17.23 7.55
CA ASN A 833 32.08 17.24 7.48
C ASN A 833 31.52 16.13 6.58
N VAL A 834 32.31 15.57 5.65
CA VAL A 834 31.81 14.54 4.72
C VAL A 834 31.76 13.13 5.31
N VAL A 835 32.17 12.95 6.57
CA VAL A 835 32.23 11.63 7.22
C VAL A 835 31.66 11.66 8.64
N ASP A 836 30.96 12.75 9.00
CA ASP A 836 30.40 12.95 10.35
C ASP A 836 28.99 12.32 10.51
N GLY A 837 28.39 11.85 9.42
CA GLY A 837 27.06 11.24 9.41
C GLY A 837 25.92 12.26 9.50
N ASN A 838 26.22 13.56 9.36
CA ASN A 838 25.27 14.65 9.37
C ASN A 838 25.12 15.24 7.97
N ALA A 839 24.06 14.86 7.28
CA ALA A 839 23.79 15.33 5.93
C ALA A 839 23.58 16.87 5.83
N ASN A 840 23.42 17.61 6.93
CA ASN A 840 23.24 19.07 6.92
C ASN A 840 24.54 19.88 7.04
N THR A 841 25.66 19.24 7.40
CA THR A 841 27.00 19.84 7.29
C THR A 841 27.58 19.50 5.91
N TYR A 842 28.51 20.32 5.41
CA TYR A 842 29.16 20.05 4.13
C TYR A 842 30.59 20.57 4.07
N TRP A 843 31.38 19.93 3.21
CA TRP A 843 32.68 20.41 2.75
C TRP A 843 32.49 21.24 1.48
N GLU A 844 33.26 22.32 1.35
CA GLU A 844 33.39 23.12 0.12
C GLU A 844 34.88 23.39 -0.14
N SER A 845 35.36 23.10 -1.35
CA SER A 845 36.72 23.43 -1.77
C SER A 845 36.91 24.93 -2.05
N PRO A 846 38.14 25.47 -2.13
CA PRO A 846 38.39 26.83 -2.63
C PRO A 846 37.70 27.13 -3.97
N ASN A 847 37.01 28.27 -4.04
CA ASN A 847 36.23 28.68 -5.22
C ASN A 847 37.11 28.99 -6.42
N ASN A 848 36.64 28.63 -7.61
CA ASN A 848 37.27 28.84 -8.93
C ASN A 848 38.66 28.19 -9.09
N ALA A 849 38.94 27.14 -8.31
CA ALA A 849 40.27 26.53 -8.25
C ALA A 849 40.30 25.06 -8.71
N PHE A 850 39.37 24.61 -9.54
CA PHE A 850 39.41 23.23 -10.08
C PHE A 850 40.74 22.94 -10.84
N PRO A 851 41.30 21.72 -10.75
CA PRO A 851 40.78 20.58 -10.02
C PRO A 851 40.96 20.66 -8.51
N GLN A 852 39.98 20.18 -7.76
CA GLN A 852 39.99 20.11 -6.29
C GLN A 852 39.92 18.65 -5.83
N THR A 853 40.61 18.33 -4.74
CA THR A 853 40.70 16.94 -4.27
C THR A 853 40.23 16.79 -2.83
N LEU A 854 39.56 15.66 -2.56
CA LEU A 854 39.12 15.24 -1.24
C LEU A 854 39.48 13.77 -1.05
N THR A 855 40.31 13.47 -0.06
CA THR A 855 40.87 12.13 0.17
C THR A 855 40.50 11.61 1.55
N VAL A 856 39.90 10.42 1.62
CA VAL A 856 39.65 9.69 2.89
C VAL A 856 40.77 8.67 3.11
N ASP A 857 41.32 8.60 4.32
CA ASP A 857 42.17 7.49 4.81
C ASP A 857 41.31 6.50 5.61
N LEU A 858 41.06 5.31 5.07
CA LEU A 858 40.27 4.26 5.72
C LEU A 858 40.95 3.68 6.98
N GLY A 859 42.21 4.02 7.22
CA GLY A 859 43.04 3.60 8.36
C GLY A 859 43.83 2.32 8.10
N ALA A 860 43.36 1.47 7.18
CA ALA A 860 44.05 0.29 6.69
C ALA A 860 43.59 0.00 5.24
N ALA A 861 44.32 -0.85 4.52
CA ALA A 861 43.90 -1.27 3.18
C ALA A 861 42.63 -2.12 3.27
N GLN A 862 41.55 -1.69 2.62
CA GLN A 862 40.24 -2.35 2.56
C GLN A 862 39.85 -2.56 1.09
N THR A 863 39.14 -3.63 0.78
CA THR A 863 38.57 -3.79 -0.56
C THR A 863 37.47 -2.75 -0.75
N VAL A 864 37.59 -1.87 -1.74
CA VAL A 864 36.59 -0.83 -2.06
C VAL A 864 35.81 -1.24 -3.30
N GLY A 865 34.48 -1.33 -3.20
CA GLY A 865 33.59 -1.72 -4.31
C GLY A 865 32.60 -0.65 -4.74
N ARG A 866 32.26 0.27 -3.83
CA ARG A 866 31.27 1.31 -4.13
C ARG A 866 31.48 2.53 -3.25
N ILE A 867 31.13 3.69 -3.79
CA ILE A 867 31.17 4.99 -3.12
C ILE A 867 29.77 5.59 -3.18
N VAL A 868 29.32 6.21 -2.10
CA VAL A 868 28.08 7.01 -2.07
C VAL A 868 28.43 8.42 -1.68
N LEU A 869 28.00 9.36 -2.49
CA LEU A 869 28.22 10.79 -2.31
C LEU A 869 26.88 11.46 -2.09
N LYS A 870 26.80 12.41 -1.16
CA LYS A 870 25.58 13.21 -0.95
C LYS A 870 25.88 14.70 -0.93
N LEU A 871 24.86 15.49 -1.23
CA LEU A 871 24.78 16.92 -0.91
C LEU A 871 23.74 17.14 0.18
N PRO A 872 23.73 18.32 0.84
CA PRO A 872 22.69 18.65 1.79
C PRO A 872 21.29 18.31 1.28
N PRO A 873 20.49 17.54 2.04
CA PRO A 873 19.24 16.94 1.56
C PRO A 873 18.09 17.95 1.50
N ALA A 874 18.26 19.16 2.02
CA ALA A 874 17.25 20.21 1.95
C ALA A 874 16.98 20.66 0.50
N ALA A 875 15.72 20.97 0.18
CA ALA A 875 15.29 21.52 -1.12
C ALA A 875 15.94 22.87 -1.49
N ALA A 876 16.70 23.49 -0.57
CA ALA A 876 17.49 24.69 -0.81
C ALA A 876 18.63 24.48 -1.83
N TRP A 877 19.08 23.23 -2.05
CA TRP A 877 20.15 22.92 -2.98
C TRP A 877 19.59 22.37 -4.29
N ALA A 878 19.38 23.25 -5.26
CA ALA A 878 18.89 22.86 -6.60
C ALA A 878 19.78 21.80 -7.27
N THR A 879 19.15 21.04 -8.18
CA THR A 879 19.80 20.00 -8.98
C THR A 879 21.10 20.51 -9.60
N ARG A 880 22.19 19.77 -9.40
CA ARG A 880 23.50 20.12 -9.95
C ARG A 880 24.29 18.89 -10.31
N THR A 881 25.18 19.05 -11.28
CA THR A 881 26.11 18.01 -11.69
C THR A 881 27.50 18.40 -11.21
N GLN A 882 28.16 17.51 -10.48
CA GLN A 882 29.59 17.63 -10.18
C GLN A 882 30.37 16.64 -11.01
N THR A 883 31.38 17.13 -11.72
CA THR A 883 32.28 16.33 -12.54
C THR A 883 33.45 15.90 -11.68
N LEU A 884 33.60 14.60 -11.44
CA LEU A 884 34.69 14.07 -10.63
C LEU A 884 35.17 12.70 -11.12
N SER A 885 36.38 12.35 -10.73
CA SER A 885 36.93 10.99 -10.85
C SER A 885 37.22 10.39 -9.48
N VAL A 886 37.29 9.06 -9.41
CA VAL A 886 37.66 8.32 -8.20
C VAL A 886 39.02 7.67 -8.40
N LEU A 887 39.95 7.95 -7.50
CA LEU A 887 41.28 7.33 -7.44
C LEU A 887 41.45 6.59 -6.13
N GLY A 888 42.27 5.54 -6.18
CA GLY A 888 42.64 4.75 -5.01
C GLY A 888 44.15 4.65 -4.87
N SER A 889 44.63 4.57 -3.63
CA SER A 889 46.03 4.33 -3.29
C SER A 889 46.15 3.47 -2.03
N THR A 890 47.27 2.77 -1.88
CA THR A 890 47.65 2.06 -0.65
C THR A 890 48.64 2.86 0.21
N ASP A 891 49.34 3.83 -0.38
CA ASP A 891 50.47 4.57 0.22
C ASP A 891 50.28 6.11 0.24
N ASN A 892 49.14 6.59 -0.29
CA ASN A 892 48.81 8.01 -0.48
C ASN A 892 49.73 8.76 -1.47
N ALA A 893 50.62 8.05 -2.18
CA ALA A 893 51.61 8.61 -3.10
C ALA A 893 51.37 8.12 -4.54
N THR A 894 51.17 6.82 -4.70
CA THR A 894 50.92 6.17 -5.99
C THR A 894 49.42 5.95 -6.17
N TRP A 895 48.84 6.51 -7.24
CA TRP A 895 47.40 6.51 -7.47
C TRP A 895 47.00 5.73 -8.71
N SER A 896 45.95 4.94 -8.59
CA SER A 896 45.27 4.27 -9.71
C SER A 896 43.83 4.77 -9.83
N THR A 897 43.36 5.02 -11.04
CA THR A 897 41.97 5.39 -11.30
C THR A 897 41.05 4.19 -11.03
N LEU A 898 40.14 4.34 -10.07
CA LEU A 898 39.07 3.37 -9.79
C LEU A 898 37.82 3.65 -10.62
N LYS A 899 37.56 4.93 -10.89
CA LYS A 899 36.51 5.39 -11.80
C LYS A 899 36.99 6.61 -12.57
N ALA A 900 36.89 6.54 -13.90
CA ALA A 900 37.20 7.66 -14.78
C ALA A 900 36.30 8.87 -14.49
N SER A 901 36.75 10.07 -14.87
CA SER A 901 36.00 11.31 -14.64
C SER A 901 34.67 11.29 -15.36
N ALA A 902 33.59 11.61 -14.65
CA ALA A 902 32.25 11.72 -15.19
C ALA A 902 31.44 12.78 -14.43
N GLY A 903 30.39 13.30 -15.08
CA GLY A 903 29.41 14.16 -14.43
C GLY A 903 28.43 13.34 -13.60
N TYR A 904 28.25 13.70 -12.33
CA TYR A 904 27.31 13.06 -11.41
C TYR A 904 26.26 14.05 -10.96
N THR A 905 25.00 13.77 -11.30
CA THR A 905 23.87 14.66 -10.99
C THR A 905 23.28 14.34 -9.62
N PHE A 906 23.36 15.32 -8.74
CA PHE A 906 22.70 15.34 -7.45
C PHE A 906 21.38 16.09 -7.62
N ASN A 907 20.27 15.37 -7.43
CA ASN A 907 18.92 15.90 -7.59
C ASN A 907 18.16 15.82 -6.26
N PRO A 908 17.56 16.91 -5.76
CA PRO A 908 16.73 16.88 -4.56
C PRO A 908 15.61 15.82 -4.60
N SER A 909 15.03 15.56 -5.77
CA SER A 909 13.97 14.56 -5.94
C SER A 909 14.45 13.12 -5.76
N SER A 910 15.75 12.87 -5.80
CA SER A 910 16.39 11.59 -5.50
C SER A 910 17.27 11.68 -4.23
N GLY A 911 16.95 12.62 -3.34
CA GLY A 911 17.65 12.81 -2.07
C GLY A 911 19.07 13.38 -2.18
N ASN A 912 19.39 14.09 -3.26
CA ASN A 912 20.72 14.68 -3.50
C ASN A 912 21.86 13.67 -3.28
N THR A 913 21.66 12.43 -3.74
CA THR A 913 22.56 11.30 -3.51
C THR A 913 22.99 10.67 -4.83
N VAL A 914 24.26 10.29 -4.92
CA VAL A 914 24.85 9.59 -6.06
C VAL A 914 25.59 8.36 -5.57
N THR A 915 25.39 7.23 -6.24
CA THR A 915 26.15 6.00 -6.00
C THR A 915 27.09 5.72 -7.17
N ILE A 916 28.37 5.46 -6.87
CA ILE A 916 29.43 5.18 -7.84
C ILE A 916 29.98 3.78 -7.58
N ALA A 917 29.68 2.82 -8.46
CA ALA A 917 30.32 1.51 -8.45
C ALA A 917 31.75 1.58 -9.03
N VAL A 918 32.69 0.93 -8.35
CA VAL A 918 34.09 0.79 -8.78
C VAL A 918 34.48 -0.68 -8.83
N THR A 919 35.48 -1.02 -9.63
CA THR A 919 36.01 -2.38 -9.64
C THR A 919 36.62 -2.70 -8.26
N PRO A 920 36.18 -3.77 -7.57
CA PRO A 920 36.68 -4.12 -6.25
C PRO A 920 38.20 -4.21 -6.22
N SER A 921 38.84 -3.40 -5.38
CA SER A 921 40.30 -3.45 -5.22
C SER A 921 40.71 -2.98 -3.83
N SER A 922 41.80 -3.56 -3.30
CA SER A 922 42.32 -3.19 -1.98
C SER A 922 42.97 -1.81 -2.04
N LYS A 923 42.46 -0.87 -1.24
CA LYS A 923 42.89 0.53 -1.15
C LYS A 923 42.79 1.01 0.30
N ARG A 924 43.73 1.86 0.72
CA ARG A 924 43.68 2.54 2.03
C ARG A 924 43.18 3.96 1.88
N TYR A 925 43.59 4.63 0.81
CA TYR A 925 43.22 6.01 0.51
C TYR A 925 42.30 6.05 -0.70
N VAL A 926 41.18 6.75 -0.60
CA VAL A 926 40.22 6.94 -1.70
C VAL A 926 40.04 8.44 -1.93
N ARG A 927 40.39 8.90 -3.13
CA ARG A 927 40.40 10.31 -3.51
C ARG A 927 39.36 10.60 -4.57
N LEU A 928 38.55 11.63 -4.33
CA LEU A 928 37.74 12.29 -5.34
C LEU A 928 38.54 13.45 -5.93
N THR A 929 38.55 13.57 -7.26
CA THR A 929 39.11 14.75 -7.95
C THR A 929 37.99 15.42 -8.74
N PHE A 930 37.54 16.57 -8.26
CA PHE A 930 36.50 17.40 -8.86
C PHE A 930 37.09 18.33 -9.90
N THR A 931 36.50 18.38 -11.09
CA THR A 931 36.89 19.28 -12.19
C THR A 931 35.77 20.23 -12.62
N GLY A 932 34.59 20.13 -12.01
CA GLY A 932 33.49 21.06 -12.28
C GLY A 932 32.29 20.81 -11.38
N ASN A 933 31.47 21.85 -11.19
CA ASN A 933 30.19 21.80 -10.49
C ASN A 933 29.27 22.86 -11.13
N THR A 934 28.06 22.47 -11.53
CA THR A 934 27.11 23.38 -12.22
C THR A 934 26.36 24.30 -11.26
N GLY A 935 26.35 24.01 -9.96
CA GLY A 935 25.64 24.80 -8.95
C GLY A 935 26.49 25.85 -8.24
N TRP A 936 27.81 25.68 -8.21
CA TRP A 936 28.77 26.57 -7.54
C TRP A 936 30.20 26.32 -8.07
N PRO A 937 31.12 27.31 -8.11
CA PRO A 937 32.47 27.09 -8.65
C PRO A 937 33.44 26.38 -7.69
N ALA A 938 32.97 25.37 -6.95
CA ALA A 938 33.77 24.55 -6.03
C ALA A 938 33.22 23.11 -5.96
N GLY A 939 34.06 22.16 -5.54
CA GLY A 939 33.59 20.83 -5.14
C GLY A 939 32.87 20.92 -3.80
N GLN A 940 31.73 20.24 -3.68
CA GLN A 940 30.89 20.29 -2.48
C GLN A 940 30.37 18.89 -2.13
N LEU A 941 30.37 18.49 -0.85
CA LEU A 941 29.77 17.23 -0.40
C LEU A 941 29.29 17.35 1.05
N SER A 942 28.15 16.74 1.38
CA SER A 942 27.73 16.51 2.77
C SER A 942 28.12 15.13 3.28
N GLU A 943 28.16 14.11 2.41
CA GLU A 943 28.61 12.78 2.79
C GLU A 943 29.50 12.17 1.70
N TYR A 944 30.54 11.45 2.13
CA TYR A 944 31.45 10.66 1.33
C TYR A 944 31.62 9.29 1.99
N GLU A 945 30.79 8.35 1.54
CA GLU A 945 30.73 6.99 2.06
C GLU A 945 31.49 6.02 1.16
N VAL A 946 32.19 5.06 1.75
CA VAL A 946 32.98 4.03 1.03
C VAL A 946 32.55 2.65 1.52
N TYR A 947 32.21 1.74 0.63
CA TYR A 947 31.73 0.40 0.94
C TYR A 947 32.62 -0.67 0.30
N SER A 948 32.74 -1.82 0.95
CA SER A 948 33.48 -2.93 0.37
C SER A 948 32.72 -3.61 -0.77
N GLY A 949 33.48 -4.17 -1.71
CA GLY A 949 32.99 -4.84 -2.91
C GLY A 949 33.37 -6.30 -2.99
#